data_AF-A0A9C8HTZ8-F1
#
_entry.id   AF-A0A9C8HTZ8-F1
#
_cell.length_a   1.000
_cell.length_b   1.000
_cell.length_c   1.000
_cell.angle_alpha   90.00
_cell.angle_beta   90.00
_cell.angle_gamma   90.00
#
_symmetry.space_group_name_H-M   'P 1'
#
loop_
_entity.id
_entity.type
_entity.pdbx_description
1 polymer ?
#
loop_
_entity_poly.entity_id
_entity_poly.type
_entity_poly.pdbx_seq_one_letter_code
_entity_poly.pdbx_strand_id
1 'polypeptide(L)'
;MNGDRIKHFREESGYTQEKLASELGVSRQTVALMESGRYNPSLKICLRLASLLNRSLDDLFGNDGGIPLDNEDLLAILDIGSTATKAVLLKRKEDTWDVIADSYVKTTVEEPDNDVTAGVLEALRKMNKQFKGKKLVTSSGKPALPLLATSSAGGGLQIAVFGVSSTDTGEVASHAANGAGGVILRRFTVDDELPVIERMRFLHDIHPDMILLAGGVDGGNIASVIRLAEILALSEPTTKYSHQERPPVVFAGNKGARELALKTLKDFDCHVTENLRPTLETTNIFPAQSTIHDLFLHHVMEKAPGYKKLKRWADDRILPTPAAVEKILSLYGETQHKNVVLADMGGATTDLFSNIIGEYNRTVAANIGMSYSLGQIFKEAGEEKVSERFQPSVTAELIRNYCGNKMIYPVRIPHEDWEIQIEQHMAVLGLQLAWEQHQKANFKLKRVGLLDRRRKEAAYDPFAEVLSIRDTPKLFQYTDIDLFVGAGGVLSHVRHQAEALHILIDGFLPEGVTTLAVDQGFHSPHFGMLSTLFPTEALEAFVRSSLNEVAYVLAPLGKYDEKKTALTLIKDDGALSSDIPWGALTYYPQGLKAKIVLSKNVSLGDQQGEMALNSKIPVVIDCRGRGKYFNGRPFTDYVTLYTHETPPVCKAPTVDEAHHTPAEYDKTLLVRRRLPYKGEVLVKEGESVLPDTPVGENNMTPPRVFLVDLHRLLGYDVNASNEDLKAGLVIRAGDRVSSHDVIFDGHIKKHKYLLRTPVRGRIMAIEDNGIIILEEIQDYSVKPVTIPVASLLNTKPRHMKGFLAVKEGDFVEKGIHLVKFSPLTSSLREMSELRAPVTGIVKEVNVIEGTVTLQYDFETFRLPAFVKGTVKEVIPGYEALIETSGDVLNGRIGFGHEHWGLLSSWEDPDKKGKILFFNGAVTKEQLIRCRDENAAGLVAPSMSLTHWRDFYGEELGIAITGDEDIPFTLLLTKGFGEGAFEQKTLEFLESRISRLSSISGRTQIRAGVIRPFLLVSR
;
A
#
# COMPACT_ATOMS: atom_id res chain seq x y z
N MET A 1 -30.40 -0.36 -32.46
CA MET A 1 -29.59 -1.14 -33.44
C MET A 1 -28.53 -0.22 -34.00
N ASN A 2 -27.30 -0.38 -33.54
CA ASN A 2 -26.20 0.52 -33.86
C ASN A 2 -25.52 0.12 -35.19
N GLY A 3 -26.00 0.67 -36.31
CA GLY A 3 -25.50 0.35 -37.66
C GLY A 3 -24.02 0.69 -37.88
N ASP A 4 -23.48 1.66 -37.13
CA ASP A 4 -22.07 2.08 -37.24
C ASP A 4 -21.09 1.00 -36.78
N ARG A 5 -21.49 0.14 -35.83
CA ARG A 5 -20.67 -1.00 -35.38
C ARG A 5 -20.54 -2.08 -36.45
N ILE A 6 -21.62 -2.37 -37.16
CA ILE A 6 -21.61 -3.31 -38.29
C ILE A 6 -20.64 -2.82 -39.36
N LYS A 7 -20.69 -1.51 -39.66
CA LYS A 7 -19.78 -0.88 -40.61
C LYS A 7 -18.32 -0.98 -40.15
N HIS A 8 -18.05 -0.65 -38.88
CA HIS A 8 -16.71 -0.72 -38.30
C HIS A 8 -16.12 -2.13 -38.37
N PHE A 9 -16.86 -3.15 -37.91
CA PHE A 9 -16.36 -4.54 -37.90
C PHE A 9 -16.27 -5.15 -39.30
N ARG A 10 -17.12 -4.72 -40.24
CA ARG A 10 -16.97 -5.08 -41.66
C ARG A 10 -15.65 -4.56 -42.22
N GLU A 11 -15.31 -3.31 -41.93
CA GLU A 11 -14.08 -2.65 -42.41
C GLU A 11 -12.83 -3.26 -41.76
N GLU A 12 -12.86 -3.51 -40.45
CA GLU A 12 -11.80 -4.22 -39.70
C GLU A 12 -11.54 -5.62 -40.30
N SER A 13 -12.61 -6.32 -40.68
CA SER A 13 -12.54 -7.66 -41.28
C SER A 13 -12.24 -7.66 -42.79
N GLY A 14 -11.97 -6.48 -43.38
CA GLY A 14 -11.60 -6.35 -44.80
C GLY A 14 -12.71 -6.66 -45.81
N TYR A 15 -13.99 -6.61 -45.41
CA TYR A 15 -15.12 -6.88 -46.30
C TYR A 15 -15.62 -5.60 -46.98
N THR A 16 -15.92 -5.67 -48.28
CA THR A 16 -16.75 -4.63 -48.95
C THR A 16 -18.23 -4.90 -48.70
N GLN A 17 -19.09 -3.88 -48.83
CA GLN A 17 -20.55 -4.06 -48.70
C GLN A 17 -21.08 -5.11 -49.69
N GLU A 18 -20.56 -5.14 -50.93
CA GLU A 18 -20.90 -6.14 -51.94
C GLU A 18 -20.54 -7.57 -51.48
N LYS A 19 -19.32 -7.74 -50.93
CA LYS A 19 -18.83 -9.04 -50.49
C LYS A 19 -19.60 -9.56 -49.28
N LEU A 20 -19.86 -8.70 -48.30
CA LEU A 20 -20.65 -9.05 -47.13
C LEU A 20 -22.09 -9.41 -47.53
N ALA A 21 -22.70 -8.68 -48.47
CA ALA A 21 -24.03 -8.97 -48.97
C ALA A 21 -24.14 -10.36 -49.63
N SER A 22 -23.14 -10.74 -50.43
CA SER A 22 -23.06 -12.05 -51.07
C SER A 22 -23.00 -13.19 -50.04
N GLU A 23 -22.14 -13.07 -49.02
CA GLU A 23 -21.99 -14.08 -47.96
C GLU A 23 -23.26 -14.23 -47.10
N LEU A 24 -23.96 -13.12 -46.85
CA LEU A 24 -25.20 -13.09 -46.10
C LEU A 24 -26.41 -13.57 -46.93
N GLY A 25 -26.31 -13.58 -48.25
CA GLY A 25 -27.42 -13.89 -49.17
C GLY A 25 -28.47 -12.76 -49.25
N VAL A 26 -28.04 -11.50 -49.14
CA VAL A 26 -28.89 -10.31 -49.23
C VAL A 26 -28.37 -9.36 -50.31
N SER A 27 -29.12 -8.30 -50.65
CA SER A 27 -28.63 -7.30 -51.61
C SER A 27 -27.64 -6.34 -50.92
N ARG A 28 -26.73 -5.73 -51.71
CA ARG A 28 -25.84 -4.67 -51.21
C ARG A 28 -26.62 -3.51 -50.58
N GLN A 29 -27.78 -3.18 -51.13
CA GLN A 29 -28.67 -2.16 -50.55
C GLN A 29 -29.15 -2.55 -49.15
N THR A 30 -29.43 -3.83 -48.90
CA THR A 30 -29.79 -4.30 -47.56
C THR A 30 -28.66 -4.11 -46.56
N VAL A 31 -27.40 -4.41 -46.95
CA VAL A 31 -26.23 -4.16 -46.08
C VAL A 31 -26.04 -2.66 -45.81
N ALA A 32 -26.18 -1.81 -46.84
CA ALA A 32 -26.12 -0.36 -46.65
C ALA A 32 -27.23 0.16 -45.72
N LEU A 33 -28.45 -0.41 -45.81
CA LEU A 33 -29.54 -0.07 -44.91
C LEU A 33 -29.29 -0.57 -43.47
N MET A 34 -28.65 -1.74 -43.28
CA MET A 34 -28.21 -2.21 -41.96
C MET A 34 -27.16 -1.28 -41.35
N GLU A 35 -26.14 -0.90 -42.13
CA GLU A 35 -25.06 0.00 -41.67
C GLU A 35 -25.57 1.41 -41.35
N SER A 36 -26.61 1.87 -42.05
CA SER A 36 -27.27 3.15 -41.73
C SER A 36 -28.31 3.06 -40.61
N GLY A 37 -28.52 1.88 -40.01
CA GLY A 37 -29.52 1.64 -38.97
C GLY A 37 -30.98 1.66 -39.45
N ARG A 38 -31.23 1.76 -40.77
CA ARG A 38 -32.57 1.90 -41.38
C ARG A 38 -33.24 0.57 -41.72
N TYR A 39 -32.60 -0.57 -41.44
CA TYR A 39 -33.15 -1.89 -41.66
C TYR A 39 -32.85 -2.81 -40.48
N ASN A 40 -33.89 -3.46 -39.96
CA ASN A 40 -33.80 -4.43 -38.87
C ASN A 40 -33.76 -5.87 -39.46
N PRO A 41 -32.61 -6.57 -39.41
CA PRO A 41 -32.46 -7.91 -39.97
C PRO A 41 -33.17 -8.98 -39.13
N SER A 42 -33.56 -10.07 -39.78
CA SER A 42 -34.01 -11.27 -39.06
C SER A 42 -32.87 -11.88 -38.22
N LEU A 43 -33.22 -12.57 -37.12
CA LEU A 43 -32.26 -13.26 -36.24
C LEU A 43 -31.30 -14.19 -37.01
N LYS A 44 -31.79 -14.86 -38.06
CA LYS A 44 -30.97 -15.70 -38.94
C LYS A 44 -29.85 -14.92 -39.62
N ILE A 45 -30.13 -13.69 -40.06
CA ILE A 45 -29.12 -12.81 -40.67
C ILE A 45 -28.18 -12.28 -39.59
N CYS A 46 -28.68 -11.90 -38.41
CA CYS A 46 -27.86 -11.45 -37.29
C CYS A 46 -26.82 -12.50 -36.86
N LEU A 47 -27.24 -13.76 -36.70
CA LEU A 47 -26.35 -14.87 -36.33
C LEU A 47 -25.29 -15.16 -37.39
N ARG A 48 -25.65 -15.04 -38.68
CA ARG A 48 -24.67 -15.18 -39.78
C ARG A 48 -23.70 -14.00 -39.81
N LEU A 49 -24.17 -12.78 -39.54
CA LEU A 49 -23.34 -11.59 -39.45
C LEU A 49 -22.31 -11.73 -38.32
N ALA A 50 -22.73 -12.20 -37.15
CA ALA A 50 -21.88 -12.55 -36.00
C ALA A 50 -20.81 -13.56 -36.35
N SER A 51 -21.20 -14.65 -37.01
CA SER A 51 -20.27 -15.68 -37.44
C SER A 51 -19.28 -15.19 -38.50
N LEU A 52 -19.71 -14.37 -39.46
CA LEU A 52 -18.86 -13.88 -40.57
C LEU A 52 -17.85 -12.83 -40.12
N LEU A 53 -18.21 -12.00 -39.14
CA LEU A 53 -17.37 -10.94 -38.60
C LEU A 53 -16.58 -11.38 -37.36
N ASN A 54 -16.73 -12.64 -36.92
CA ASN A 54 -16.11 -13.20 -35.72
C ASN A 54 -16.36 -12.33 -34.46
N ARG A 55 -17.63 -12.02 -34.21
CA ARG A 55 -18.11 -11.17 -33.10
C ARG A 55 -19.35 -11.80 -32.47
N SER A 56 -19.62 -11.49 -31.21
CA SER A 56 -20.90 -11.84 -30.60
C SER A 56 -22.04 -10.97 -31.16
N LEU A 57 -23.30 -11.38 -30.95
CA LEU A 57 -24.45 -10.53 -31.28
C LEU A 57 -24.40 -9.20 -30.49
N ASP A 58 -23.95 -9.26 -29.24
CA ASP A 58 -23.84 -8.11 -28.35
C ASP A 58 -22.79 -7.10 -28.83
N ASP A 59 -21.66 -7.59 -29.36
CA ASP A 59 -20.63 -6.76 -29.98
C ASP A 59 -21.17 -6.01 -31.21
N LEU A 60 -21.86 -6.74 -32.10
CA LEU A 60 -22.28 -6.23 -33.41
C LEU A 60 -23.41 -5.22 -33.34
N PHE A 61 -24.42 -5.50 -32.53
CA PHE A 61 -25.62 -4.68 -32.51
C PHE A 61 -25.62 -3.66 -31.39
N GLY A 62 -24.65 -3.78 -30.48
CA GLY A 62 -24.71 -3.18 -29.17
C GLY A 62 -25.83 -3.87 -28.39
N ASN A 63 -25.49 -4.41 -27.22
CA ASN A 63 -26.43 -4.21 -26.14
C ASN A 63 -26.44 -2.69 -25.94
N ASP A 64 -27.42 -1.98 -26.49
CA ASP A 64 -27.84 -0.66 -25.96
C ASP A 64 -28.49 -0.96 -24.59
N GLY A 65 -27.70 -1.60 -23.72
CA GLY A 65 -28.08 -2.60 -22.75
C GLY A 65 -28.71 -1.99 -21.51
N GLY A 66 -29.79 -1.24 -21.71
CA GLY A 66 -30.77 -1.10 -20.66
C GLY A 66 -31.28 -2.50 -20.35
N ILE A 67 -31.15 -2.91 -19.08
CA ILE A 67 -32.02 -3.94 -18.54
C ILE A 67 -33.44 -3.48 -18.89
N PRO A 68 -34.27 -4.29 -19.60
CA PRO A 68 -35.63 -3.89 -19.94
C PRO A 68 -36.44 -3.83 -18.65
N LEU A 69 -36.46 -2.65 -18.03
CA LEU A 69 -37.12 -2.36 -16.77
C LEU A 69 -38.35 -1.51 -17.06
N ASP A 70 -39.52 -2.07 -16.81
CA ASP A 70 -40.80 -1.38 -16.85
C ASP A 70 -41.00 -0.51 -15.60
N ASN A 71 -42.03 0.33 -15.62
CA ASN A 71 -42.43 1.09 -14.43
C ASN A 71 -42.78 0.13 -13.28
N GLU A 72 -42.38 0.46 -12.05
CA GLU A 72 -42.50 -0.39 -10.85
C GLU A 72 -41.52 -1.56 -10.74
N ASP A 73 -40.61 -1.75 -11.70
CA ASP A 73 -39.59 -2.79 -11.60
C ASP A 73 -38.56 -2.51 -10.49
N LEU A 74 -38.05 -3.62 -9.95
CA LEU A 74 -37.05 -3.63 -8.89
C LEU A 74 -35.68 -3.94 -9.47
N LEU A 75 -34.69 -3.17 -9.03
CA LEU A 75 -33.29 -3.34 -9.38
C LEU A 75 -32.48 -3.42 -8.09
N ALA A 76 -31.62 -4.42 -7.96
CA ALA A 76 -30.62 -4.43 -6.89
C ALA A 76 -29.28 -3.93 -7.45
N ILE A 77 -28.64 -3.02 -6.72
CA ILE A 77 -27.25 -2.65 -6.96
C ILE A 77 -26.45 -3.06 -5.73
N LEU A 78 -25.33 -3.74 -5.96
CA LEU A 78 -24.42 -4.18 -4.92
C LEU A 78 -23.13 -3.37 -4.99
N ASP A 79 -22.58 -2.97 -3.86
CA ASP A 79 -21.19 -2.56 -3.72
C ASP A 79 -20.48 -3.53 -2.78
N ILE A 80 -19.56 -4.31 -3.35
CA ILE A 80 -18.83 -5.34 -2.61
C ILE A 80 -17.49 -4.76 -2.18
N GLY A 81 -17.47 -4.13 -1.02
CA GLY A 81 -16.28 -3.56 -0.40
C GLY A 81 -15.34 -4.60 0.20
N SER A 82 -14.13 -4.19 0.60
CA SER A 82 -13.16 -5.09 1.27
C SER A 82 -13.63 -5.59 2.62
N THR A 83 -14.38 -4.76 3.37
CA THR A 83 -14.84 -5.08 4.72
C THR A 83 -16.32 -5.46 4.73
N ALA A 84 -17.11 -4.85 3.84
CA ALA A 84 -18.55 -5.01 3.83
C ALA A 84 -19.17 -4.96 2.45
N THR A 85 -20.23 -5.73 2.30
CA THR A 85 -21.06 -5.76 1.11
C THR A 85 -22.33 -4.98 1.38
N LYS A 86 -22.57 -3.95 0.57
CA LYS A 86 -23.74 -3.07 0.65
C LYS A 86 -24.67 -3.35 -0.52
N ALA A 87 -25.94 -3.56 -0.22
CA ALA A 87 -26.96 -3.74 -1.23
C ALA A 87 -27.97 -2.60 -1.13
N VAL A 88 -28.35 -2.05 -2.29
CA VAL A 88 -29.41 -1.05 -2.43
C VAL A 88 -30.48 -1.61 -3.35
N LEU A 89 -31.71 -1.65 -2.88
CA LEU A 89 -32.89 -2.00 -3.67
C LEU A 89 -33.55 -0.72 -4.18
N LEU A 90 -33.53 -0.54 -5.49
CA LEU A 90 -34.16 0.55 -6.18
C LEU A 90 -35.47 0.10 -6.81
N LYS A 91 -36.45 1.01 -6.84
CA LYS A 91 -37.68 0.85 -7.60
C LYS A 91 -37.81 1.96 -8.62
N ARG A 92 -38.10 1.58 -9.87
CA ARG A 92 -38.35 2.55 -10.94
C ARG A 92 -39.74 3.17 -10.78
N LYS A 93 -39.82 4.49 -10.92
CA LYS A 93 -41.08 5.25 -11.02
C LYS A 93 -41.00 6.20 -12.19
N GLU A 94 -41.66 5.84 -13.29
CA GLU A 94 -41.64 6.58 -14.56
C GLU A 94 -40.18 6.90 -14.97
N ASP A 95 -39.76 8.15 -14.75
CA ASP A 95 -38.44 8.69 -15.08
C ASP A 95 -37.53 8.92 -13.85
N THR A 96 -37.80 8.26 -12.71
CA THR A 96 -36.98 8.40 -11.49
C THR A 96 -36.75 7.06 -10.76
N TRP A 97 -35.80 7.04 -9.85
CA TRP A 97 -35.49 5.89 -8.98
C TRP A 97 -35.68 6.24 -7.51
N ASP A 98 -36.32 5.34 -6.76
CA ASP A 98 -36.45 5.44 -5.30
C ASP A 98 -35.69 4.31 -4.61
N VAL A 99 -34.92 4.66 -3.58
CA VAL A 99 -34.34 3.70 -2.64
C VAL A 99 -35.45 3.16 -1.75
N ILE A 100 -35.72 1.85 -1.81
CA ILE A 100 -36.79 1.21 -1.04
C ILE A 100 -36.26 0.47 0.18
N ALA A 101 -35.08 -0.12 0.05
CA ALA A 101 -34.41 -0.81 1.12
C ALA A 101 -32.90 -0.81 0.84
N ASP A 102 -32.11 -0.81 1.89
CA ASP A 102 -30.68 -0.98 1.82
C ASP A 102 -30.24 -1.96 2.91
N SER A 103 -29.08 -2.58 2.74
CA SER A 103 -28.53 -3.44 3.77
C SER A 103 -27.03 -3.51 3.72
N TYR A 104 -26.47 -3.80 4.89
CA TYR A 104 -25.06 -3.96 5.12
C TYR A 104 -24.78 -5.30 5.78
N VAL A 105 -23.81 -6.05 5.25
CA VAL A 105 -23.28 -7.31 5.81
C VAL A 105 -21.76 -7.36 5.66
N LYS A 106 -21.10 -8.23 6.43
CA LYS A 106 -19.66 -8.46 6.31
C LYS A 106 -19.33 -9.04 4.92
N THR A 107 -18.25 -8.58 4.30
CA THR A 107 -17.75 -9.21 3.07
C THR A 107 -17.15 -10.57 3.38
N THR A 108 -17.46 -11.56 2.55
CA THR A 108 -17.15 -12.99 2.73
C THR A 108 -16.01 -13.47 1.82
N VAL A 109 -15.01 -12.60 1.61
CA VAL A 109 -13.83 -12.89 0.77
C VAL A 109 -12.74 -13.68 1.52
N GLU A 110 -12.84 -13.76 2.84
CA GLU A 110 -11.91 -14.46 3.73
C GLU A 110 -12.56 -15.73 4.31
N GLU A 111 -11.76 -16.56 4.98
CA GLU A 111 -12.25 -17.71 5.75
C GLU A 111 -13.26 -17.28 6.83
N PRO A 112 -14.27 -18.14 7.12
CA PRO A 112 -14.44 -19.50 6.62
C PRO A 112 -15.15 -19.59 5.25
N ASP A 113 -15.72 -18.50 4.74
CA ASP A 113 -16.58 -18.54 3.56
C ASP A 113 -15.79 -18.62 2.25
N ASN A 114 -14.75 -17.81 2.08
CA ASN A 114 -13.98 -17.69 0.83
C ASN A 114 -14.90 -17.65 -0.43
N ASP A 115 -16.00 -16.90 -0.38
CA ASP A 115 -16.93 -16.70 -1.50
C ASP A 115 -17.76 -15.42 -1.27
N VAL A 116 -17.42 -14.33 -1.99
CA VAL A 116 -18.15 -13.04 -1.89
C VAL A 116 -19.65 -13.16 -2.17
N THR A 117 -20.07 -14.19 -2.91
CA THR A 117 -21.49 -14.39 -3.22
C THR A 117 -22.31 -14.82 -2.00
N ALA A 118 -21.68 -15.37 -0.95
CA ALA A 118 -22.37 -15.65 0.32
C ALA A 118 -22.88 -14.35 0.96
N GLY A 119 -22.01 -13.33 1.03
CA GLY A 119 -22.34 -12.00 1.53
C GLY A 119 -23.40 -11.31 0.67
N VAL A 120 -23.30 -11.41 -0.66
CA VAL A 120 -24.34 -10.91 -1.57
C VAL A 120 -25.72 -11.49 -1.25
N LEU A 121 -25.82 -12.82 -1.12
CA LEU A 121 -27.09 -13.46 -0.81
C LEU A 121 -27.61 -13.08 0.58
N GLU A 122 -26.72 -12.92 1.56
CA GLU A 122 -27.09 -12.46 2.90
C GLU A 122 -27.64 -11.03 2.88
N ALA A 123 -26.99 -10.11 2.16
CA ALA A 123 -27.45 -8.73 1.98
C ALA A 123 -28.86 -8.71 1.35
N LEU A 124 -29.06 -9.44 0.25
CA LEU A 124 -30.37 -9.54 -0.39
C LEU A 124 -31.44 -10.13 0.55
N ARG A 125 -31.10 -11.14 1.36
CA ARG A 125 -32.01 -11.70 2.38
C ARG A 125 -32.33 -10.69 3.48
N LYS A 126 -31.38 -9.84 3.87
CA LYS A 126 -31.56 -8.79 4.88
C LYS A 126 -32.47 -7.67 4.35
N MET A 127 -32.30 -7.23 3.11
CA MET A 127 -33.23 -6.28 2.46
C MET A 127 -34.66 -6.84 2.36
N ASN A 128 -34.79 -8.14 2.09
CA ASN A 128 -36.09 -8.84 2.06
C ASN A 128 -36.89 -8.71 3.37
N LYS A 129 -36.24 -8.45 4.52
CA LYS A 129 -36.93 -8.20 5.80
C LYS A 129 -37.52 -6.80 5.88
N GLN A 130 -36.92 -5.83 5.20
CA GLN A 130 -37.37 -4.43 5.14
C GLN A 130 -38.45 -4.24 4.07
N PHE A 131 -38.35 -4.98 2.96
CA PHE A 131 -39.30 -4.95 1.86
C PHE A 131 -40.28 -6.14 1.91
N LYS A 132 -41.56 -5.89 2.24
CA LYS A 132 -42.64 -6.90 2.28
C LYS A 132 -43.20 -7.26 0.90
N GLY A 133 -42.33 -7.47 -0.09
CA GLY A 133 -42.71 -7.80 -1.47
C GLY A 133 -42.19 -9.15 -1.95
N LYS A 134 -41.90 -9.26 -3.26
CA LYS A 134 -41.37 -10.48 -3.88
C LYS A 134 -40.03 -10.87 -3.24
N LYS A 135 -39.77 -12.18 -3.14
CA LYS A 135 -38.49 -12.68 -2.62
C LYS A 135 -37.35 -12.24 -3.56
N LEU A 136 -36.34 -11.59 -2.99
CA LEU A 136 -35.13 -11.16 -3.71
C LEU A 136 -34.12 -12.29 -3.98
N VAL A 137 -34.31 -13.45 -3.34
CA VAL A 137 -33.47 -14.65 -3.51
C VAL A 137 -34.35 -15.85 -3.84
N THR A 138 -33.97 -16.60 -4.89
CA THR A 138 -34.64 -17.82 -5.34
C THR A 138 -34.46 -18.98 -4.35
N SER A 139 -35.30 -20.02 -4.44
CA SER A 139 -35.13 -21.26 -3.66
C SER A 139 -33.79 -21.95 -3.91
N SER A 140 -33.20 -21.76 -5.09
CA SER A 140 -31.87 -22.27 -5.46
C SER A 140 -30.69 -21.45 -4.94
N GLY A 141 -30.93 -20.38 -4.18
CA GLY A 141 -29.86 -19.54 -3.62
C GLY A 141 -29.19 -18.64 -4.65
N LYS A 142 -29.97 -18.04 -5.56
CA LYS A 142 -29.51 -17.04 -6.53
C LYS A 142 -30.35 -15.75 -6.43
N PRO A 143 -29.82 -14.59 -6.84
CA PRO A 143 -30.62 -13.38 -7.02
C PRO A 143 -31.87 -13.66 -7.88
N ALA A 144 -33.01 -13.08 -7.50
CA ALA A 144 -34.31 -13.29 -8.15
C ALA A 144 -34.81 -12.05 -8.92
N LEU A 145 -33.94 -11.06 -9.10
CA LEU A 145 -34.20 -9.79 -9.75
C LEU A 145 -32.94 -9.33 -10.50
N PRO A 146 -33.05 -8.35 -11.41
CA PRO A 146 -31.90 -7.75 -12.05
C PRO A 146 -30.89 -7.19 -11.04
N LEU A 147 -29.62 -7.41 -11.33
CA LEU A 147 -28.51 -7.16 -10.43
C LEU A 147 -27.37 -6.41 -11.14
N LEU A 148 -27.08 -5.21 -10.66
CA LEU A 148 -25.83 -4.52 -10.98
C LEU A 148 -24.85 -4.64 -9.81
N ALA A 149 -23.56 -4.53 -10.08
CA ALA A 149 -22.56 -4.60 -9.03
C ALA A 149 -21.34 -3.72 -9.30
N THR A 150 -20.86 -3.10 -8.23
CA THR A 150 -19.51 -2.59 -8.08
C THR A 150 -18.73 -3.49 -7.13
N SER A 151 -17.41 -3.52 -7.26
CA SER A 151 -16.58 -4.33 -6.36
C SER A 151 -15.23 -3.67 -6.10
N SER A 152 -14.77 -3.79 -4.86
CA SER A 152 -13.40 -3.61 -4.39
C SER A 152 -12.95 -4.76 -3.48
N ALA A 153 -13.75 -5.84 -3.38
CA ALA A 153 -13.54 -6.99 -2.48
C ALA A 153 -12.26 -7.79 -2.71
N GLY A 154 -11.52 -7.56 -3.81
CA GLY A 154 -10.17 -8.11 -4.01
C GLY A 154 -9.12 -7.56 -3.03
N GLY A 155 -9.51 -6.64 -2.14
CA GLY A 155 -8.59 -5.91 -1.25
C GLY A 155 -7.97 -4.70 -1.95
N GLY A 156 -7.37 -3.79 -1.18
CA GLY A 156 -6.52 -2.75 -1.77
C GLY A 156 -5.35 -3.41 -2.49
N LEU A 157 -5.04 -2.97 -3.70
CA LEU A 157 -3.98 -3.53 -4.53
C LEU A 157 -2.64 -3.49 -3.78
N GLN A 158 -2.12 -4.63 -3.32
CA GLN A 158 -0.89 -4.66 -2.53
C GLN A 158 0.34 -4.65 -3.42
N ILE A 159 1.16 -3.60 -3.33
CA ILE A 159 2.32 -3.41 -4.20
C ILE A 159 3.62 -3.46 -3.40
N ALA A 160 4.56 -4.29 -3.85
CA ALA A 160 5.97 -4.15 -3.46
C ALA A 160 6.67 -3.22 -4.46
N VAL A 161 7.31 -2.17 -3.94
CA VAL A 161 7.95 -1.13 -4.78
C VAL A 161 9.45 -1.32 -4.74
N PHE A 162 10.08 -1.36 -5.90
CA PHE A 162 11.54 -1.39 -6.05
C PHE A 162 12.02 -0.07 -6.65
N GLY A 163 13.11 0.46 -6.10
CA GLY A 163 13.72 1.73 -6.54
C GLY A 163 15.23 1.72 -6.37
N VAL A 164 15.98 2.46 -7.18
CA VAL A 164 17.45 2.53 -7.05
C VAL A 164 17.87 3.21 -5.75
N SER A 165 17.24 4.34 -5.40
CA SER A 165 17.40 5.03 -4.12
C SER A 165 16.08 5.19 -3.40
N SER A 166 16.15 5.25 -2.06
CA SER A 166 15.01 5.46 -1.17
C SER A 166 14.29 6.79 -1.39
N THR A 167 15.03 7.87 -1.62
CA THR A 167 14.53 9.26 -1.71
C THR A 167 14.25 9.77 -3.13
N ASP A 168 14.75 9.11 -4.18
CA ASP A 168 14.46 9.54 -5.56
C ASP A 168 13.45 8.61 -6.22
N THR A 169 13.95 7.55 -6.84
CA THR A 169 13.10 6.66 -7.67
C THR A 169 12.14 5.84 -6.82
N GLY A 170 12.53 5.46 -5.60
CA GLY A 170 11.65 4.73 -4.68
C GLY A 170 10.46 5.57 -4.21
N GLU A 171 10.67 6.87 -3.98
CA GLU A 171 9.60 7.80 -3.60
C GLU A 171 8.65 8.07 -4.78
N VAL A 172 9.19 8.34 -5.98
CA VAL A 172 8.35 8.54 -7.18
C VAL A 172 7.56 7.28 -7.53
N ALA A 173 8.15 6.10 -7.39
CA ALA A 173 7.47 4.82 -7.60
C ALA A 173 6.38 4.57 -6.57
N SER A 174 6.63 4.91 -5.30
CA SER A 174 5.61 4.87 -4.26
C SER A 174 4.45 5.80 -4.60
N HIS A 175 4.74 6.99 -5.11
CA HIS A 175 3.73 7.95 -5.52
C HIS A 175 2.89 7.45 -6.70
N ALA A 176 3.53 6.85 -7.71
CA ALA A 176 2.83 6.22 -8.83
C ALA A 176 1.92 5.08 -8.35
N ALA A 177 2.43 4.17 -7.51
CA ALA A 177 1.66 3.09 -6.92
C ALA A 177 0.43 3.59 -6.13
N ASN A 178 0.61 4.58 -5.24
CA ASN A 178 -0.47 5.16 -4.44
C ASN A 178 -1.53 5.85 -5.32
N GLY A 179 -1.12 6.61 -6.34
CA GLY A 179 -2.05 7.29 -7.24
C GLY A 179 -2.85 6.32 -8.12
N ALA A 180 -2.32 5.12 -8.39
CA ALA A 180 -3.09 4.03 -9.02
C ALA A 180 -4.07 3.34 -8.06
N GLY A 181 -4.04 3.70 -6.77
CA GLY A 181 -4.81 3.09 -5.70
C GLY A 181 -4.18 1.84 -5.08
N GLY A 182 -2.86 1.69 -5.23
CA GLY A 182 -2.09 0.65 -4.56
C GLY A 182 -1.76 0.97 -3.09
N VAL A 183 -1.74 -0.06 -2.25
CA VAL A 183 -1.22 -0.05 -0.89
C VAL A 183 0.20 -0.61 -0.92
N ILE A 184 1.18 0.20 -0.54
CA ILE A 184 2.59 -0.21 -0.54
C ILE A 184 2.85 -1.11 0.67
N LEU A 185 3.22 -2.37 0.43
CA LEU A 185 3.62 -3.30 1.50
C LEU A 185 5.01 -2.98 2.03
N ARG A 186 5.96 -2.80 1.11
CA ARG A 186 7.34 -2.46 1.41
C ARG A 186 8.01 -1.83 0.19
N ARG A 187 9.00 -0.98 0.47
CA ARG A 187 9.93 -0.44 -0.52
C ARG A 187 11.27 -1.16 -0.40
N PHE A 188 11.78 -1.68 -1.52
CA PHE A 188 13.08 -2.32 -1.62
C PHE A 188 14.01 -1.44 -2.46
N THR A 189 15.08 -0.95 -1.85
CA THR A 189 16.05 -0.10 -2.54
C THR A 189 17.48 -0.61 -2.40
N VAL A 190 18.39 -0.11 -3.25
CA VAL A 190 19.80 -0.54 -3.21
C VAL A 190 20.48 -0.09 -1.90
N ASP A 191 20.10 1.09 -1.41
CA ASP A 191 20.56 1.72 -0.18
C ASP A 191 19.85 1.23 1.10
N ASP A 192 19.01 0.20 1.02
CA ASP A 192 18.37 -0.43 2.19
C ASP A 192 19.43 -1.05 3.11
N GLU A 193 19.29 -0.86 4.42
CA GLU A 193 20.23 -1.35 5.44
C GLU A 193 20.08 -2.86 5.70
N LEU A 194 18.92 -3.45 5.36
CA LEU A 194 18.67 -4.87 5.55
C LEU A 194 19.58 -5.76 4.67
N PRO A 195 20.11 -6.88 5.17
CA PRO A 195 20.79 -7.88 4.35
C PRO A 195 19.91 -8.41 3.22
N VAL A 196 20.52 -8.72 2.06
CA VAL A 196 19.77 -9.19 0.86
C VAL A 196 18.94 -10.43 1.15
N ILE A 197 19.45 -11.37 1.95
CA ILE A 197 18.74 -12.62 2.31
C ILE A 197 17.46 -12.29 3.08
N GLU A 198 17.49 -11.32 3.97
CA GLU A 198 16.29 -10.90 4.70
C GLU A 198 15.29 -10.22 3.78
N ARG A 199 15.73 -9.37 2.84
CA ARG A 199 14.84 -8.78 1.83
C ARG A 199 14.12 -9.85 1.00
N MET A 200 14.82 -10.93 0.64
CA MET A 200 14.23 -12.06 -0.08
C MET A 200 13.21 -12.82 0.79
N ARG A 201 13.52 -13.06 2.06
CA ARG A 201 12.58 -13.64 3.04
C ARG A 201 11.31 -12.77 3.15
N PHE A 202 11.47 -11.46 3.30
CA PHE A 202 10.34 -10.52 3.34
C PHE A 202 9.47 -10.60 2.10
N LEU A 203 10.06 -10.60 0.90
CA LEU A 203 9.30 -10.74 -0.36
C LEU A 203 8.48 -12.02 -0.41
N HIS A 204 8.99 -13.11 0.17
CA HIS A 204 8.27 -14.36 0.27
C HIS A 204 7.07 -14.25 1.21
N ASP A 205 7.26 -13.65 2.38
CA ASP A 205 6.25 -13.66 3.45
C ASP A 205 5.12 -12.64 3.26
N ILE A 206 5.38 -11.52 2.57
CA ILE A 206 4.38 -10.44 2.42
C ILE A 206 3.37 -10.67 1.27
N HIS A 207 3.63 -11.63 0.38
CA HIS A 207 2.74 -12.03 -0.73
C HIS A 207 2.12 -10.87 -1.55
N PRO A 208 2.91 -10.04 -2.26
CA PRO A 208 2.37 -8.89 -2.99
C PRO A 208 1.43 -9.32 -4.13
N ASP A 209 0.43 -8.49 -4.43
CA ASP A 209 -0.43 -8.66 -5.61
C ASP A 209 0.27 -8.23 -6.91
N MET A 210 1.19 -7.28 -6.79
CA MET A 210 1.93 -6.70 -7.90
C MET A 210 3.27 -6.17 -7.44
N ILE A 211 4.22 -6.09 -8.37
CA ILE A 211 5.52 -5.47 -8.13
C ILE A 211 5.70 -4.30 -9.08
N LEU A 212 6.08 -3.14 -8.54
CA LEU A 212 6.50 -2.00 -9.34
C LEU A 212 8.03 -1.91 -9.28
N LEU A 213 8.70 -2.28 -10.37
CA LEU A 213 10.14 -2.14 -10.53
C LEU A 213 10.48 -0.85 -11.27
N ALA A 214 10.84 0.17 -10.50
CA ALA A 214 11.29 1.46 -10.99
C ALA A 214 12.79 1.66 -10.74
N GLY A 215 13.44 2.55 -11.50
CA GLY A 215 14.83 2.87 -11.21
C GLY A 215 15.63 3.49 -12.34
N GLY A 216 16.52 4.41 -11.96
CA GLY A 216 17.46 5.11 -12.83
C GLY A 216 16.81 6.14 -13.77
N VAL A 217 17.58 7.17 -14.12
CA VAL A 217 17.23 8.06 -15.25
C VAL A 217 17.51 7.36 -16.58
N ASP A 218 16.89 7.81 -17.67
CA ASP A 218 17.22 7.29 -19.01
C ASP A 218 18.68 7.63 -19.33
N GLY A 219 19.47 6.62 -19.70
CA GLY A 219 20.94 6.75 -19.87
C GLY A 219 21.74 6.73 -18.56
N GLY A 220 21.09 6.50 -17.42
CA GLY A 220 21.73 6.37 -16.11
C GLY A 220 22.26 4.97 -15.81
N ASN A 221 22.59 4.72 -14.53
CA ASN A 221 23.18 3.45 -14.06
C ASN A 221 22.23 2.25 -14.26
N ILE A 222 22.63 1.32 -15.14
CA ILE A 222 21.90 0.08 -15.45
C ILE A 222 22.09 -0.98 -14.36
N ALA A 223 23.28 -1.08 -13.75
CA ALA A 223 23.64 -2.15 -12.82
C ALA A 223 22.74 -2.21 -11.59
N SER A 224 22.37 -1.06 -11.05
CA SER A 224 21.47 -0.97 -9.90
C SER A 224 20.07 -1.51 -10.21
N VAL A 225 19.55 -1.28 -11.42
CA VAL A 225 18.23 -1.78 -11.83
C VAL A 225 18.26 -3.30 -12.03
N ILE A 226 19.31 -3.81 -12.67
CA ILE A 226 19.49 -5.27 -12.85
C ILE A 226 19.64 -5.98 -11.52
N ARG A 227 20.37 -5.37 -10.57
CA ARG A 227 20.51 -5.94 -9.23
C ARG A 227 19.17 -6.11 -8.51
N LEU A 228 18.27 -5.14 -8.62
CA LEU A 228 16.93 -5.24 -8.04
C LEU A 228 16.10 -6.34 -8.74
N ALA A 229 16.19 -6.44 -10.07
CA ALA A 229 15.53 -7.50 -10.84
C ALA A 229 16.03 -8.91 -10.45
N GLU A 230 17.32 -9.06 -10.14
CA GLU A 230 17.90 -10.33 -9.67
C GLU A 230 17.40 -10.72 -8.29
N ILE A 231 17.42 -9.78 -7.35
CA ILE A 231 16.92 -10.02 -5.99
C ILE A 231 15.48 -10.51 -6.09
N LEU A 232 14.67 -9.86 -6.91
CA LEU A 232 13.31 -10.27 -7.18
C LEU A 232 13.22 -11.67 -7.81
N ALA A 233 13.98 -11.93 -8.87
CA ALA A 233 13.96 -13.21 -9.57
C ALA A 233 14.33 -14.39 -8.65
N LEU A 234 15.32 -14.20 -7.79
CA LEU A 234 15.79 -15.20 -6.83
C LEU A 234 14.84 -15.40 -5.64
N SER A 235 14.07 -14.37 -5.27
CA SER A 235 13.12 -14.44 -4.14
C SER A 235 11.90 -15.29 -4.45
N GLU A 236 11.53 -15.43 -5.73
CA GLU A 236 10.33 -16.14 -6.20
C GLU A 236 9.06 -15.84 -5.35
N PRO A 237 8.66 -14.56 -5.21
CA PRO A 237 7.47 -14.20 -4.44
C PRO A 237 6.21 -14.78 -5.08
N THR A 238 5.19 -14.98 -4.25
CA THR A 238 3.90 -15.57 -4.66
C THR A 238 2.73 -14.67 -4.26
N THR A 239 1.62 -14.77 -4.97
CA THR A 239 0.43 -13.96 -4.71
C THR A 239 -0.38 -14.46 -3.50
N LYS A 240 -1.17 -13.58 -2.88
CA LYS A 240 -1.97 -13.88 -1.67
C LYS A 240 -3.01 -15.01 -1.82
N TYR A 241 -3.54 -15.23 -3.03
CA TYR A 241 -4.58 -16.23 -3.28
C TYR A 241 -4.04 -17.54 -3.87
N SER A 242 -2.78 -17.53 -4.34
CA SER A 242 -2.16 -18.69 -4.97
C SER A 242 -0.66 -18.71 -4.73
N HIS A 243 -0.22 -19.69 -3.93
CA HIS A 243 1.18 -19.98 -3.67
C HIS A 243 1.92 -20.57 -4.89
N GLN A 244 1.24 -20.77 -6.02
CA GLN A 244 1.83 -21.30 -7.26
C GLN A 244 1.99 -20.22 -8.34
N GLU A 245 1.42 -19.02 -8.12
CA GLU A 245 1.48 -17.93 -9.09
C GLU A 245 2.39 -16.79 -8.61
N ARG A 246 3.21 -16.28 -9.52
CA ARG A 246 4.06 -15.11 -9.29
C ARG A 246 3.26 -13.82 -9.54
N PRO A 247 3.52 -12.76 -8.77
CA PRO A 247 2.89 -11.47 -9.01
C PRO A 247 3.35 -10.87 -10.34
N PRO A 248 2.47 -10.19 -11.11
CA PRO A 248 2.88 -9.42 -12.27
C PRO A 248 3.84 -8.28 -11.88
N VAL A 249 4.76 -7.96 -12.78
CA VAL A 249 5.78 -6.92 -12.59
C VAL A 249 5.54 -5.77 -13.56
N VAL A 250 5.30 -4.57 -13.05
CA VAL A 250 5.31 -3.34 -13.84
C VAL A 250 6.73 -2.79 -13.85
N PHE A 251 7.38 -2.82 -15.01
CA PHE A 251 8.70 -2.22 -15.21
C PHE A 251 8.55 -0.77 -15.70
N ALA A 252 9.01 0.18 -14.89
CA ALA A 252 8.92 1.61 -15.14
C ALA A 252 10.27 2.32 -14.90
N GLY A 253 11.37 1.64 -15.25
CA GLY A 253 12.74 2.11 -15.07
C GLY A 253 13.48 2.45 -16.37
N ASN A 254 14.78 2.72 -16.22
CA ASN A 254 15.72 3.09 -17.28
C ASN A 254 15.58 2.23 -18.54
N LYS A 255 15.35 2.88 -19.70
CA LYS A 255 15.23 2.21 -21.00
C LYS A 255 16.41 1.31 -21.36
N GLY A 256 17.64 1.72 -21.02
CA GLY A 256 18.85 0.94 -21.27
C GLY A 256 18.96 -0.34 -20.43
N ALA A 257 18.26 -0.40 -19.29
CA ALA A 257 18.22 -1.59 -18.43
C ALA A 257 17.10 -2.57 -18.79
N ARG A 258 16.13 -2.13 -19.61
CA ARG A 258 14.87 -2.85 -19.85
C ARG A 258 15.08 -4.27 -20.36
N GLU A 259 15.84 -4.44 -21.43
CA GLU A 259 16.02 -5.75 -22.07
C GLU A 259 16.65 -6.76 -21.10
N LEU A 260 17.70 -6.33 -20.39
CA LEU A 260 18.37 -7.15 -19.38
C LEU A 260 17.48 -7.45 -18.19
N ALA A 261 16.72 -6.47 -17.69
CA ALA A 261 15.80 -6.68 -16.57
C ALA A 261 14.70 -7.70 -16.92
N LEU A 262 14.12 -7.60 -18.12
CA LEU A 262 13.11 -8.54 -18.61
C LEU A 262 13.69 -9.95 -18.81
N LYS A 263 14.93 -10.05 -19.28
CA LYS A 263 15.64 -11.33 -19.41
C LYS A 263 15.87 -11.99 -18.05
N THR A 264 16.22 -11.20 -17.02
CA THR A 264 16.33 -11.67 -15.63
C THR A 264 14.98 -12.09 -15.06
N LEU A 265 13.91 -11.36 -15.39
CA LEU A 265 12.54 -11.60 -14.92
C LEU A 265 11.70 -12.45 -15.89
N LYS A 266 12.33 -13.26 -16.75
CA LYS A 266 11.67 -14.06 -17.81
C LYS A 266 10.51 -14.96 -17.34
N ASP A 267 10.52 -15.33 -16.06
CA ASP A 267 9.53 -16.21 -15.44
C ASP A 267 8.39 -15.42 -14.78
N PHE A 268 8.41 -14.09 -14.86
CA PHE A 268 7.35 -13.20 -14.38
C PHE A 268 6.55 -12.66 -15.56
N ASP A 269 5.28 -12.36 -15.31
CA ASP A 269 4.46 -11.60 -16.24
C ASP A 269 4.83 -10.11 -16.16
N CYS A 270 5.68 -9.65 -17.07
CA CYS A 270 6.25 -8.30 -17.07
C CYS A 270 5.51 -7.34 -18.01
N HIS A 271 5.06 -6.21 -17.47
CA HIS A 271 4.38 -5.12 -18.18
C HIS A 271 5.27 -3.90 -18.21
N VAL A 272 5.63 -3.42 -19.40
CA VAL A 272 6.61 -2.35 -19.59
C VAL A 272 5.90 -1.02 -19.82
N THR A 273 6.35 0.02 -19.11
CA THR A 273 5.85 1.39 -19.25
C THR A 273 6.98 2.39 -19.52
N GLU A 274 6.63 3.66 -19.67
CA GLU A 274 7.63 4.74 -19.71
C GLU A 274 8.33 4.89 -18.36
N ASN A 275 9.57 5.38 -18.38
CA ASN A 275 10.35 5.56 -17.16
C ASN A 275 9.68 6.60 -16.24
N LEU A 276 9.48 6.26 -14.96
CA LEU A 276 8.92 7.17 -13.96
C LEU A 276 9.73 8.44 -13.77
N ARG A 277 11.04 8.37 -14.01
CA ARG A 277 11.96 9.49 -13.85
C ARG A 277 12.92 9.55 -15.03
N PRO A 278 12.49 10.03 -16.21
CA PRO A 278 13.34 10.05 -17.41
C PRO A 278 14.62 10.86 -17.21
N THR A 279 14.56 11.96 -16.45
CA THR A 279 15.71 12.80 -16.08
C THR A 279 15.73 13.06 -14.57
N LEU A 280 16.80 13.65 -14.03
CA LEU A 280 16.86 13.98 -12.60
C LEU A 280 15.76 14.97 -12.16
N GLU A 281 15.25 15.80 -13.07
CA GLU A 281 14.31 16.89 -12.75
C GLU A 281 12.87 16.58 -13.15
N THR A 282 12.65 15.60 -14.05
CA THR A 282 11.34 15.30 -14.64
C THR A 282 10.80 13.96 -14.15
N THR A 283 9.51 13.92 -13.81
CA THR A 283 8.79 12.69 -13.44
C THR A 283 7.65 12.44 -14.42
N ASN A 284 7.30 11.16 -14.64
CA ASN A 284 6.27 10.71 -15.57
C ASN A 284 5.52 9.50 -14.99
N ILE A 285 4.53 9.76 -14.14
CA ILE A 285 3.88 8.72 -13.32
C ILE A 285 2.64 8.08 -13.98
N PHE A 286 1.96 8.78 -14.88
CA PHE A 286 0.69 8.34 -15.44
C PHE A 286 0.75 7.01 -16.21
N PRO A 287 1.77 6.74 -17.06
CA PRO A 287 1.82 5.47 -17.79
C PRO A 287 1.89 4.26 -16.84
N ALA A 288 2.68 4.36 -15.78
CA ALA A 288 2.75 3.33 -14.75
C ALA A 288 1.44 3.24 -13.97
N GLN A 289 0.84 4.36 -13.58
CA GLN A 289 -0.46 4.38 -12.88
C GLN A 289 -1.56 3.68 -13.66
N SER A 290 -1.71 4.01 -14.94
CA SER A 290 -2.70 3.38 -15.82
C SER A 290 -2.48 1.87 -15.91
N THR A 291 -1.23 1.44 -16.11
CA THR A 291 -0.89 0.02 -16.22
C THR A 291 -1.17 -0.73 -14.92
N ILE A 292 -0.82 -0.14 -13.77
CA ILE A 292 -1.12 -0.70 -12.45
C ILE A 292 -2.64 -0.84 -12.26
N HIS A 293 -3.41 0.19 -12.66
CA HIS A 293 -4.86 0.16 -12.60
C HIS A 293 -5.45 -0.96 -13.48
N ASP A 294 -5.04 -1.05 -14.75
CA ASP A 294 -5.53 -2.06 -15.68
C ASP A 294 -5.21 -3.49 -15.20
N LEU A 295 -4.00 -3.72 -14.71
CA LEU A 295 -3.60 -5.00 -14.16
C LEU A 295 -4.39 -5.36 -12.89
N PHE A 296 -4.71 -4.39 -12.04
CA PHE A 296 -5.56 -4.64 -10.89
C PHE A 296 -6.94 -5.16 -11.30
N LEU A 297 -7.55 -4.55 -12.33
CA LEU A 297 -8.86 -4.97 -12.84
C LEU A 297 -8.81 -6.38 -13.43
N HIS A 298 -7.81 -6.66 -14.27
CA HIS A 298 -7.74 -7.91 -15.03
C HIS A 298 -7.13 -9.09 -14.26
N HIS A 299 -6.18 -8.84 -13.36
CA HIS A 299 -5.39 -9.89 -12.72
C HIS A 299 -5.64 -10.06 -11.22
N VAL A 300 -6.15 -9.04 -10.52
CA VAL A 300 -6.31 -9.10 -9.05
C VAL A 300 -7.79 -9.22 -8.66
N MET A 301 -8.66 -8.36 -9.19
CA MET A 301 -10.09 -8.38 -8.85
C MET A 301 -10.80 -9.67 -9.30
N GLU A 302 -10.51 -10.17 -10.51
CA GLU A 302 -11.16 -11.40 -11.03
C GLU A 302 -10.80 -12.66 -10.24
N LYS A 303 -9.73 -12.60 -9.43
CA LYS A 303 -9.25 -13.71 -8.59
C LYS A 303 -9.92 -13.74 -7.21
N ALA A 304 -10.68 -12.71 -6.83
CA ALA A 304 -11.39 -12.71 -5.57
C ALA A 304 -12.33 -13.94 -5.46
N PRO A 305 -12.28 -14.70 -4.36
CA PRO A 305 -13.12 -15.87 -4.18
C PRO A 305 -14.60 -15.58 -4.40
N GLY A 306 -15.27 -16.35 -5.27
CA GLY A 306 -16.68 -16.13 -5.65
C GLY A 306 -16.92 -15.15 -6.81
N TYR A 307 -15.91 -14.37 -7.25
CA TYR A 307 -16.08 -13.34 -8.28
C TYR A 307 -16.57 -13.89 -9.62
N LYS A 308 -16.03 -15.04 -10.07
CA LYS A 308 -16.49 -15.70 -11.31
C LYS A 308 -17.98 -16.06 -11.29
N LYS A 309 -18.52 -16.39 -10.11
CA LYS A 309 -19.94 -16.71 -9.91
C LYS A 309 -20.78 -15.43 -9.88
N LEU A 310 -20.30 -14.39 -9.21
CA LEU A 310 -20.90 -13.06 -9.22
C LEU A 310 -21.00 -12.48 -10.64
N LYS A 311 -19.94 -12.58 -11.45
CA LYS A 311 -19.90 -12.12 -12.84
C LYS A 311 -20.97 -12.78 -13.72
N ARG A 312 -21.44 -13.99 -13.35
CA ARG A 312 -22.57 -14.67 -14.02
C ARG A 312 -23.94 -14.25 -13.49
N TRP A 313 -24.00 -13.58 -12.34
CA TRP A 313 -25.24 -13.09 -11.72
C TRP A 313 -25.50 -11.62 -12.03
N ALA A 314 -24.45 -10.83 -12.26
CA ALA A 314 -24.58 -9.45 -12.67
C ALA A 314 -25.10 -9.37 -14.11
N ASP A 315 -26.08 -8.51 -14.36
CA ASP A 315 -26.68 -8.28 -15.68
C ASP A 315 -25.86 -7.34 -16.57
N ASP A 316 -24.83 -6.70 -16.00
CA ASP A 316 -23.85 -5.86 -16.69
C ASP A 316 -22.44 -6.11 -16.14
N ARG A 317 -21.42 -5.50 -16.75
CA ARG A 317 -20.04 -5.53 -16.25
C ARG A 317 -19.99 -5.00 -14.82
N ILE A 318 -19.20 -5.69 -14.00
CA ILE A 318 -18.92 -5.24 -12.63
C ILE A 318 -17.93 -4.09 -12.73
N LEU A 319 -18.32 -2.91 -12.27
CA LEU A 319 -17.41 -1.76 -12.22
C LEU A 319 -16.53 -1.79 -10.97
N PRO A 320 -15.32 -1.23 -11.04
CA PRO A 320 -14.57 -0.89 -9.84
C PRO A 320 -15.35 0.15 -9.03
N THR A 321 -15.45 -0.04 -7.71
CA THR A 321 -16.11 0.92 -6.80
C THR A 321 -15.66 2.37 -7.05
N PRO A 322 -14.35 2.68 -7.17
CA PRO A 322 -13.91 4.06 -7.40
C PRO A 322 -14.33 4.63 -8.76
N ALA A 323 -14.39 3.80 -9.80
CA ALA A 323 -14.80 4.22 -11.14
C ALA A 323 -16.29 4.56 -11.19
N ALA A 324 -17.11 3.90 -10.35
CA ALA A 324 -18.51 4.27 -10.20
C ALA A 324 -18.65 5.62 -9.46
N VAL A 325 -17.91 5.82 -8.36
CA VAL A 325 -17.89 7.10 -7.63
C VAL A 325 -17.45 8.26 -8.53
N GLU A 326 -16.41 8.05 -9.34
CA GLU A 326 -15.98 9.01 -10.38
C GLU A 326 -17.14 9.43 -11.28
N LYS A 327 -17.86 8.47 -11.84
CA LYS A 327 -18.94 8.74 -12.79
C LYS A 327 -20.04 9.62 -12.20
N ILE A 328 -20.50 9.32 -11.00
CA ILE A 328 -21.58 10.12 -10.38
C ILE A 328 -21.09 11.51 -9.96
N LEU A 329 -19.84 11.63 -9.49
CA LEU A 329 -19.25 12.93 -9.12
C LEU A 329 -18.96 13.80 -10.33
N SER A 330 -18.42 13.23 -11.41
CA SER A 330 -18.20 13.94 -12.67
C SER A 330 -19.52 14.45 -13.23
N LEU A 331 -20.53 13.59 -13.25
CA LEU A 331 -21.86 13.95 -13.72
C LEU A 331 -22.51 15.06 -12.86
N TYR A 332 -22.38 14.99 -11.53
CA TYR A 332 -22.85 16.05 -10.64
C TYR A 332 -22.12 17.38 -10.87
N GLY A 333 -20.79 17.36 -10.91
CA GLY A 333 -19.96 18.56 -11.08
C GLY A 333 -20.22 19.26 -12.42
N GLU A 334 -20.35 18.49 -13.51
CA GLU A 334 -20.67 19.00 -14.84
C GLU A 334 -22.09 19.59 -14.91
N THR A 335 -23.08 18.86 -14.39
CA THR A 335 -24.50 19.27 -14.46
C THR A 335 -24.79 20.48 -13.58
N GLN A 336 -24.17 20.57 -12.41
CA GLN A 336 -24.36 21.67 -11.46
C GLN A 336 -23.39 22.83 -11.67
N HIS A 337 -22.42 22.68 -12.58
CA HIS A 337 -21.29 23.61 -12.76
C HIS A 337 -20.56 23.93 -11.45
N LYS A 338 -20.33 22.90 -10.63
CA LYS A 338 -19.71 23.00 -9.30
C LYS A 338 -18.38 22.26 -9.24
N ASN A 339 -17.41 22.83 -8.54
CA ASN A 339 -16.20 22.14 -8.12
C ASN A 339 -16.51 21.33 -6.85
N VAL A 340 -16.28 20.02 -6.92
CA VAL A 340 -16.67 19.09 -5.86
C VAL A 340 -15.49 18.26 -5.40
N VAL A 341 -15.36 18.11 -4.09
CA VAL A 341 -14.44 17.17 -3.46
C VAL A 341 -15.23 16.19 -2.60
N LEU A 342 -14.98 14.90 -2.75
CA LEU A 342 -15.55 13.85 -1.90
C LEU A 342 -14.40 13.12 -1.19
N ALA A 343 -14.55 12.90 0.11
CA ALA A 343 -13.69 12.02 0.90
C ALA A 343 -14.49 10.87 1.47
N ASP A 344 -14.10 9.64 1.12
CA ASP A 344 -14.63 8.41 1.68
C ASP A 344 -13.66 7.83 2.72
N MET A 345 -14.03 7.95 3.99
CA MET A 345 -13.25 7.41 5.10
C MET A 345 -13.64 5.95 5.39
N GLY A 346 -12.81 5.03 4.89
CA GLY A 346 -12.95 3.60 5.11
C GLY A 346 -12.26 3.09 6.38
N GLY A 347 -12.36 1.78 6.61
CA GLY A 347 -11.73 1.12 7.76
C GLY A 347 -10.20 1.03 7.66
N ALA A 348 -9.62 1.07 6.47
CA ALA A 348 -8.16 0.92 6.26
C ALA A 348 -7.55 1.97 5.34
N THR A 349 -8.37 2.68 4.56
CA THR A 349 -7.96 3.67 3.57
C THR A 349 -8.97 4.79 3.54
N THR A 350 -8.52 5.99 3.14
CA THR A 350 -9.38 7.13 2.84
C THR A 350 -9.22 7.45 1.36
N ASP A 351 -10.31 7.36 0.60
CA ASP A 351 -10.31 7.72 -0.82
C ASP A 351 -10.76 9.17 -0.99
N LEU A 352 -9.95 9.96 -1.70
CA LEU A 352 -10.27 11.33 -2.07
C LEU A 352 -10.52 11.43 -3.56
N PHE A 353 -11.61 12.09 -3.91
CA PHE A 353 -12.07 12.35 -5.26
C PHE A 353 -12.26 13.85 -5.41
N SER A 354 -11.77 14.44 -6.49
CA SER A 354 -12.03 15.85 -6.78
C SER A 354 -12.36 16.04 -8.25
N ASN A 355 -13.46 16.72 -8.55
CA ASN A 355 -13.73 17.30 -9.86
C ASN A 355 -13.64 18.82 -9.70
N ILE A 356 -12.53 19.39 -10.16
CA ILE A 356 -12.27 20.84 -10.08
C ILE A 356 -12.02 21.29 -11.51
N ILE A 357 -12.68 22.37 -11.94
CA ILE A 357 -12.55 22.98 -13.28
C ILE A 357 -12.64 21.97 -14.44
N GLY A 358 -13.49 20.95 -14.25
CA GLY A 358 -13.73 19.86 -15.19
C GLY A 358 -12.66 18.79 -15.24
N GLU A 359 -11.70 18.79 -14.31
CA GLU A 359 -10.65 17.78 -14.20
C GLU A 359 -10.90 16.90 -12.98
N TYR A 360 -11.01 15.59 -13.23
CA TYR A 360 -11.15 14.60 -12.19
C TYR A 360 -9.79 14.10 -11.70
N ASN A 361 -9.64 13.99 -10.39
CA ASN A 361 -8.46 13.41 -9.75
C ASN A 361 -8.90 12.49 -8.61
N ARG A 362 -8.15 11.40 -8.41
CA ARG A 362 -8.32 10.48 -7.28
C ARG A 362 -7.01 10.33 -6.52
N THR A 363 -7.08 10.22 -5.21
CA THR A 363 -5.95 9.81 -4.37
C THR A 363 -6.43 8.84 -3.31
N VAL A 364 -5.66 7.77 -3.12
CA VAL A 364 -5.89 6.80 -2.06
C VAL A 364 -4.88 7.06 -0.96
N ALA A 365 -5.34 7.58 0.17
CA ALA A 365 -4.53 7.71 1.36
C ALA A 365 -4.41 6.32 2.00
N ALA A 366 -3.42 5.55 1.54
CA ALA A 366 -3.12 4.22 2.03
C ALA A 366 -2.76 4.29 3.52
N ASN A 367 -3.28 3.35 4.30
CA ASN A 367 -3.06 3.27 5.75
C ASN A 367 -3.60 4.49 6.54
N ILE A 368 -4.48 5.29 5.96
CA ILE A 368 -5.26 6.30 6.68
C ILE A 368 -6.71 5.81 6.75
N GLY A 369 -7.08 5.14 7.83
CA GLY A 369 -8.40 4.55 7.97
C GLY A 369 -8.85 4.43 9.42
N MET A 370 -10.17 4.30 9.62
CA MET A 370 -10.80 4.42 10.94
C MET A 370 -10.79 3.14 11.78
N SER A 371 -10.32 2.01 11.22
CA SER A 371 -10.24 0.72 11.93
C SER A 371 -8.83 0.15 11.89
N TYR A 372 -8.47 -0.57 10.82
CA TYR A 372 -7.21 -1.31 10.66
C TYR A 372 -5.95 -0.43 10.67
N SER A 373 -6.11 0.88 10.44
CA SER A 373 -5.00 1.81 10.27
C SER A 373 -5.13 3.05 11.16
N LEU A 374 -5.95 2.97 12.22
CA LEU A 374 -6.14 4.09 13.13
C LEU A 374 -4.83 4.45 13.87
N GLY A 375 -4.00 3.46 14.19
CA GLY A 375 -2.66 3.67 14.76
C GLY A 375 -1.70 4.43 13.84
N GLN A 376 -1.87 4.29 12.52
CA GLN A 376 -1.03 4.97 11.54
C GLN A 376 -1.36 6.46 11.49
N ILE A 377 -2.65 6.83 11.62
CA ILE A 377 -3.06 8.23 11.76
C ILE A 377 -2.39 8.84 13.01
N PHE A 378 -2.35 8.10 14.13
CA PHE A 378 -1.69 8.56 15.35
C PHE A 378 -0.18 8.76 15.12
N LYS A 379 0.48 7.77 14.49
CA LYS A 379 1.91 7.81 14.16
C LYS A 379 2.27 8.99 13.25
N GLU A 380 1.49 9.22 12.19
CA GLU A 380 1.75 10.29 11.21
C GLU A 380 1.40 11.69 11.73
N ALA A 381 0.31 11.83 12.48
CA ALA A 381 -0.06 13.11 13.09
C ALA A 381 0.91 13.53 14.20
N GLY A 382 1.48 12.56 14.92
CA GLY A 382 2.37 12.78 16.06
C GLY A 382 1.60 13.02 17.36
N GLU A 383 2.19 12.58 18.49
CA GLU A 383 1.54 12.61 19.80
C GLU A 383 1.11 14.02 20.23
N GLU A 384 1.92 15.04 19.95
CA GLU A 384 1.64 16.44 20.31
C GLU A 384 0.34 16.93 19.66
N LYS A 385 0.27 16.86 18.32
CA LYS A 385 -0.91 17.29 17.54
C LYS A 385 -2.16 16.48 17.87
N VAL A 386 -1.99 15.19 18.18
CA VAL A 386 -3.11 14.35 18.64
C VAL A 386 -3.60 14.87 19.99
N SER A 387 -2.72 15.02 20.97
CA SER A 387 -3.08 15.35 22.35
C SER A 387 -3.65 16.76 22.52
N GLU A 388 -3.18 17.74 21.73
CA GLU A 388 -3.66 19.13 21.75
C GLU A 388 -5.17 19.26 21.50
N ARG A 389 -5.77 18.28 20.82
CA ARG A 389 -7.19 18.29 20.47
C ARG A 389 -8.10 17.75 21.57
N PHE A 390 -7.52 17.18 22.63
CA PHE A 390 -8.29 16.56 23.70
C PHE A 390 -8.21 17.35 25.01
N GLN A 391 -9.19 17.10 25.87
CA GLN A 391 -9.15 17.60 27.24
C GLN A 391 -7.99 16.92 27.99
N PRO A 392 -7.36 17.58 28.99
CA PRO A 392 -6.23 17.02 29.73
C PRO A 392 -6.49 15.66 30.39
N SER A 393 -7.77 15.29 30.59
CA SER A 393 -8.18 14.01 31.14
C SER A 393 -8.03 12.84 30.16
N VAL A 394 -8.04 13.08 28.84
CA VAL A 394 -7.82 12.05 27.80
C VAL A 394 -6.33 12.03 27.47
N THR A 395 -5.60 11.09 28.04
CA THR A 395 -4.14 11.03 27.91
C THR A 395 -3.71 10.44 26.56
N ALA A 396 -2.50 10.79 26.10
CA ALA A 396 -1.88 10.18 24.92
C ALA A 396 -1.82 8.65 25.01
N GLU A 397 -1.58 8.11 26.21
CA GLU A 397 -1.58 6.66 26.46
C GLU A 397 -2.95 6.03 26.23
N LEU A 398 -4.03 6.65 26.72
CA LEU A 398 -5.40 6.19 26.48
C LEU A 398 -5.70 6.15 24.98
N ILE A 399 -5.37 7.23 24.26
CA ILE A 399 -5.59 7.33 22.82
C ILE A 399 -4.79 6.26 22.07
N ARG A 400 -3.51 6.09 22.41
CA ARG A 400 -2.64 5.07 21.81
C ARG A 400 -3.20 3.66 22.03
N ASN A 401 -3.59 3.33 23.26
CA ASN A 401 -4.18 2.04 23.59
C ASN A 401 -5.52 1.80 22.87
N TYR A 402 -6.37 2.83 22.78
CA TYR A 402 -7.62 2.76 22.02
C TYR A 402 -7.36 2.48 20.54
N CYS A 403 -6.44 3.23 19.92
CA CYS A 403 -6.06 3.04 18.51
C CYS A 403 -5.51 1.63 18.26
N GLY A 404 -4.63 1.16 19.14
CA GLY A 404 -4.10 -0.21 19.11
C GLY A 404 -5.19 -1.26 19.16
N ASN A 405 -6.12 -1.13 20.12
CA ASN A 405 -7.24 -2.05 20.28
C ASN A 405 -8.20 -2.01 19.09
N LYS A 406 -8.48 -0.83 18.54
CA LYS A 406 -9.32 -0.69 17.34
C LYS A 406 -8.71 -1.40 16.13
N MET A 407 -7.38 -1.39 15.98
CA MET A 407 -6.72 -2.14 14.89
C MET A 407 -6.93 -3.65 15.01
N ILE A 408 -6.75 -4.22 16.20
CA ILE A 408 -6.89 -5.67 16.41
C ILE A 408 -8.35 -6.13 16.58
N TYR A 409 -9.27 -5.19 16.89
CA TYR A 409 -10.73 -5.36 16.95
C TYR A 409 -11.45 -4.39 15.97
N PRO A 410 -11.25 -4.53 14.65
CA PRO A 410 -11.64 -3.53 13.66
C PRO A 410 -13.15 -3.33 13.50
N VAL A 411 -13.95 -4.29 13.98
CA VAL A 411 -15.42 -4.27 13.91
C VAL A 411 -16.08 -3.65 15.13
N ARG A 412 -15.32 -3.36 16.19
CA ARG A 412 -15.84 -2.71 17.41
C ARG A 412 -16.31 -1.30 17.08
N ILE A 413 -17.49 -0.92 17.55
CA ILE A 413 -18.06 0.43 17.35
C ILE A 413 -17.90 1.19 18.68
N PRO A 414 -17.56 2.49 18.66
CA PRO A 414 -17.47 3.27 19.89
C PRO A 414 -18.85 3.38 20.55
N HIS A 415 -18.91 3.20 21.87
CA HIS A 415 -20.16 3.28 22.63
C HIS A 415 -20.16 4.44 23.62
N GLU A 416 -19.01 4.73 24.22
CA GLU A 416 -18.84 5.80 25.20
C GLU A 416 -18.46 7.13 24.54
N ASP A 417 -18.81 8.26 25.17
CA ASP A 417 -18.54 9.61 24.64
C ASP A 417 -17.05 9.86 24.36
N TRP A 418 -16.16 9.38 25.23
CA TRP A 418 -14.72 9.52 25.06
C TRP A 418 -14.18 8.65 23.89
N GLU A 419 -14.80 7.50 23.60
CA GLU A 419 -14.43 6.66 22.45
C GLU A 419 -14.84 7.32 21.14
N ILE A 420 -16.07 7.85 21.11
CA ILE A 420 -16.60 8.63 19.99
C ILE A 420 -15.71 9.86 19.77
N GLN A 421 -15.36 10.57 20.84
CA GLN A 421 -14.46 11.71 20.78
C GLN A 421 -13.11 11.34 20.16
N ILE A 422 -12.49 10.23 20.59
CA ILE A 422 -11.23 9.75 20.00
C ILE A 422 -11.41 9.48 18.50
N GLU A 423 -12.42 8.70 18.11
CA GLU A 423 -12.61 8.38 16.69
C GLU A 423 -12.90 9.60 15.83
N GLN A 424 -13.67 10.59 16.31
CA GLN A 424 -13.98 11.79 15.54
C GLN A 424 -12.77 12.73 15.39
N HIS A 425 -11.96 12.91 16.43
CA HIS A 425 -10.72 13.69 16.32
C HIS A 425 -9.67 12.98 15.46
N MET A 426 -9.58 11.66 15.55
CA MET A 426 -8.75 10.88 14.66
C MET A 426 -9.26 10.93 13.21
N ALA A 427 -10.58 11.00 12.99
CA ALA A 427 -11.16 11.21 11.67
C ALA A 427 -10.77 12.57 11.08
N VAL A 428 -10.79 13.64 11.89
CA VAL A 428 -10.28 14.96 11.49
C VAL A 428 -8.82 14.86 11.05
N LEU A 429 -7.96 14.26 11.87
CA LEU A 429 -6.52 14.14 11.57
C LEU A 429 -6.28 13.28 10.32
N GLY A 430 -6.99 12.17 10.18
CA GLY A 430 -6.94 11.30 9.01
C GLY A 430 -7.39 12.04 7.75
N LEU A 431 -8.47 12.81 7.83
CA LEU A 431 -8.97 13.61 6.70
C LEU A 431 -7.99 14.73 6.31
N GLN A 432 -7.36 15.39 7.29
CA GLN A 432 -6.28 16.36 7.04
C GLN A 432 -5.10 15.72 6.31
N LEU A 433 -4.59 14.60 6.81
CA LEU A 433 -3.48 13.87 6.19
C LEU A 433 -3.82 13.43 4.76
N ALA A 434 -5.01 12.86 4.57
CA ALA A 434 -5.48 12.43 3.26
C ALA A 434 -5.60 13.62 2.30
N TRP A 435 -6.19 14.74 2.76
CA TRP A 435 -6.35 15.95 1.96
C TRP A 435 -5.01 16.55 1.56
N GLU A 436 -4.05 16.64 2.48
CA GLU A 436 -2.69 17.08 2.18
C GLU A 436 -2.00 16.17 1.15
N GLN A 437 -2.18 14.85 1.24
CA GLN A 437 -1.66 13.90 0.25
C GLN A 437 -2.29 14.14 -1.14
N HIS A 438 -3.60 14.34 -1.21
CA HIS A 438 -4.32 14.64 -2.45
C HIS A 438 -3.86 15.96 -3.07
N GLN A 439 -3.67 17.00 -2.26
CA GLN A 439 -3.14 18.29 -2.72
C GLN A 439 -1.72 18.16 -3.27
N LYS A 440 -0.82 17.47 -2.55
CA LYS A 440 0.57 17.25 -2.99
C LYS A 440 0.63 16.41 -4.27
N ALA A 441 -0.26 15.43 -4.41
CA ALA A 441 -0.34 14.56 -5.57
C ALA A 441 -0.83 15.29 -6.82
N ASN A 442 -1.91 16.07 -6.68
CA ASN A 442 -2.67 16.54 -7.83
C ASN A 442 -2.51 18.04 -8.11
N PHE A 443 -2.00 18.84 -7.17
CA PHE A 443 -1.94 20.30 -7.31
C PHE A 443 -0.51 20.85 -7.22
N LYS A 444 -0.26 21.97 -7.89
CA LYS A 444 1.02 22.72 -7.85
C LYS A 444 0.74 24.18 -7.49
N LEU A 445 1.38 24.67 -6.43
CA LEU A 445 1.33 26.08 -6.05
C LEU A 445 1.93 26.97 -7.15
N LYS A 446 1.20 27.99 -7.59
CA LYS A 446 1.68 28.97 -8.56
C LYS A 446 1.88 30.32 -7.88
N ARG A 447 3.14 30.79 -7.86
CA ARG A 447 3.42 32.19 -7.49
C ARG A 447 2.92 33.09 -8.62
N VAL A 448 1.74 33.66 -8.44
CA VAL A 448 1.18 34.65 -9.37
C VAL A 448 2.07 35.89 -9.35
N GLY A 449 2.63 36.25 -10.52
CA GLY A 449 3.45 37.44 -10.65
C GLY A 449 2.65 38.74 -10.52
N LEU A 450 3.34 39.85 -10.26
CA LEU A 450 2.74 41.19 -10.16
C LEU A 450 2.04 41.62 -11.48
N LEU A 451 2.45 41.04 -12.61
CA LEU A 451 1.88 41.23 -13.95
C LEU A 451 0.62 40.37 -14.20
N ASP A 452 0.56 39.14 -13.67
CA ASP A 452 -0.61 38.27 -13.79
C ASP A 452 -1.78 38.82 -12.97
N ARG A 453 -1.51 39.42 -11.79
CA ARG A 453 -2.50 40.17 -11.00
C ARG A 453 -3.09 41.39 -11.73
N ARG A 454 -2.48 41.86 -12.83
CA ARG A 454 -2.96 42.99 -13.64
C ARG A 454 -3.70 42.54 -14.90
N ARG A 455 -3.66 41.25 -15.27
CA ARG A 455 -4.50 40.70 -16.35
C ARG A 455 -5.92 40.56 -15.81
N LYS A 456 -6.81 41.47 -16.24
CA LYS A 456 -8.21 41.63 -15.79
C LYS A 456 -9.16 40.45 -16.09
N GLU A 457 -8.66 39.25 -16.38
CA GLU A 457 -9.49 38.15 -16.90
C GLU A 457 -9.91 37.09 -15.86
N ALA A 458 -9.56 37.23 -14.57
CA ALA A 458 -10.22 36.48 -13.49
C ALA A 458 -10.12 37.23 -12.15
N ALA A 459 -11.25 37.40 -11.45
CA ALA A 459 -11.34 38.04 -10.14
C ALA A 459 -10.87 37.07 -9.05
N TYR A 460 -9.55 36.94 -8.88
CA TYR A 460 -8.97 36.10 -7.83
C TYR A 460 -9.01 36.79 -6.46
N ASP A 461 -9.31 36.02 -5.42
CA ASP A 461 -9.18 36.46 -4.03
C ASP A 461 -7.70 36.80 -3.73
N PRO A 462 -7.39 38.02 -3.25
CA PRO A 462 -6.01 38.45 -3.02
C PRO A 462 -5.30 37.76 -1.85
N PHE A 463 -6.04 37.09 -0.97
CA PHE A 463 -5.56 36.38 0.20
C PHE A 463 -5.47 34.87 0.01
N ALA A 464 -6.17 34.30 -0.98
CA ALA A 464 -6.12 32.88 -1.29
C ALA A 464 -4.91 32.51 -2.17
N GLU A 465 -4.43 31.27 -2.01
CA GLU A 465 -3.39 30.70 -2.84
C GLU A 465 -3.94 30.31 -4.22
N VAL A 466 -3.17 30.60 -5.28
CA VAL A 466 -3.51 30.16 -6.63
C VAL A 466 -2.75 28.88 -6.96
N LEU A 467 -3.52 27.88 -7.37
CA LEU A 467 -3.07 26.53 -7.63
C LEU A 467 -3.26 26.23 -9.12
N SER A 468 -2.48 25.28 -9.61
CA SER A 468 -2.72 24.62 -10.90
C SER A 468 -2.93 23.14 -10.68
N ILE A 469 -3.84 22.54 -11.45
CA ILE A 469 -3.96 21.08 -11.50
C ILE A 469 -2.72 20.56 -12.23
N ARG A 470 -2.06 19.57 -11.64
CA ARG A 470 -0.81 19.02 -12.13
C ARG A 470 -1.01 18.57 -13.58
N ASP A 471 -0.07 18.97 -14.43
CA ASP A 471 -0.03 18.65 -15.86
C ASP A 471 -1.17 19.27 -16.70
N THR A 472 -1.88 20.25 -16.12
CA THR A 472 -2.76 21.17 -16.85
C THR A 472 -2.33 22.64 -16.63
N PRO A 473 -2.63 23.55 -17.57
CA PRO A 473 -2.42 24.98 -17.37
C PRO A 473 -3.55 25.67 -16.58
N LYS A 474 -4.63 24.94 -16.24
CA LYS A 474 -5.81 25.51 -15.60
C LYS A 474 -5.51 25.91 -14.15
N LEU A 475 -5.99 27.08 -13.74
CA LEU A 475 -5.77 27.67 -12.42
C LEU A 475 -7.05 27.70 -11.60
N PHE A 476 -6.93 27.53 -10.29
CA PHE A 476 -8.04 27.67 -9.32
C PHE A 476 -7.51 28.13 -7.94
N GLN A 477 -8.42 28.51 -7.05
CA GLN A 477 -8.19 28.80 -5.63
C GLN A 477 -9.04 27.86 -4.77
N TYR A 478 -8.67 27.62 -3.51
CA TYR A 478 -9.53 26.81 -2.62
C TYR A 478 -10.92 27.42 -2.39
N THR A 479 -11.05 28.74 -2.55
CA THR A 479 -12.34 29.45 -2.58
C THR A 479 -13.24 29.06 -3.73
N ASP A 480 -12.71 28.43 -4.78
CA ASP A 480 -13.49 27.95 -5.92
C ASP A 480 -14.15 26.59 -5.63
N ILE A 481 -13.84 25.93 -4.50
CA ILE A 481 -14.46 24.65 -4.14
C ILE A 481 -15.86 24.91 -3.56
N ASP A 482 -16.88 24.52 -4.31
CA ASP A 482 -18.29 24.77 -3.97
C ASP A 482 -18.84 23.76 -2.96
N LEU A 483 -18.35 22.51 -2.99
CA LEU A 483 -18.91 21.40 -2.24
C LEU A 483 -17.82 20.43 -1.74
N PHE A 484 -17.80 20.21 -0.42
CA PHE A 484 -17.14 19.05 0.19
C PHE A 484 -18.18 18.01 0.58
N VAL A 485 -17.97 16.75 0.17
CA VAL A 485 -18.82 15.62 0.49
C VAL A 485 -18.06 14.66 1.39
N GLY A 486 -18.62 14.38 2.57
CA GLY A 486 -18.16 13.34 3.46
C GLY A 486 -18.83 12.00 3.20
N ALA A 487 -18.06 10.93 3.15
CA ALA A 487 -18.55 9.56 3.03
C ALA A 487 -17.84 8.65 4.03
N GLY A 488 -18.47 7.51 4.33
CA GLY A 488 -17.93 6.51 5.27
C GLY A 488 -18.70 6.45 6.60
N GLY A 489 -18.40 5.41 7.38
CA GLY A 489 -19.17 5.04 8.57
C GLY A 489 -19.21 6.14 9.64
N VAL A 490 -18.06 6.78 9.87
CA VAL A 490 -17.88 7.84 10.90
C VAL A 490 -18.64 9.14 10.58
N LEU A 491 -18.94 9.39 9.30
CA LEU A 491 -19.68 10.56 8.84
C LEU A 491 -21.18 10.26 8.64
N SER A 492 -21.51 9.02 8.29
CA SER A 492 -22.89 8.60 7.98
C SER A 492 -23.71 8.25 9.23
N HIS A 493 -23.07 7.83 10.32
CA HIS A 493 -23.74 7.37 11.55
C HIS A 493 -23.47 8.29 12.75
N VAL A 494 -23.48 9.61 12.52
CA VAL A 494 -23.34 10.62 13.59
C VAL A 494 -24.61 10.71 14.43
N ARG A 495 -24.46 11.04 15.72
CA ARG A 495 -25.62 11.19 16.64
C ARG A 495 -26.28 12.54 16.45
N HIS A 496 -25.45 13.55 16.18
CA HIS A 496 -25.86 14.92 15.92
C HIS A 496 -25.15 15.44 14.68
N GLN A 497 -25.80 16.28 13.91
CA GLN A 497 -25.23 16.84 12.67
C GLN A 497 -23.95 17.65 12.91
N ALA A 498 -23.83 18.31 14.07
CA ALA A 498 -22.60 19.00 14.48
C ALA A 498 -21.40 18.04 14.62
N GLU A 499 -21.70 16.75 14.87
CA GLU A 499 -20.90 15.53 14.63
C GLU A 499 -20.05 15.61 13.35
N ALA A 500 -20.77 15.59 12.23
CA ALA A 500 -20.19 15.58 10.89
C ALA A 500 -19.56 16.94 10.53
N LEU A 501 -20.14 18.05 11.01
CA LEU A 501 -19.58 19.39 10.77
C LEU A 501 -18.21 19.55 11.42
N HIS A 502 -18.01 19.03 12.63
CA HIS A 502 -16.69 18.99 13.26
C HIS A 502 -15.67 18.32 12.34
N ILE A 503 -15.99 17.11 11.86
CA ILE A 503 -15.06 16.30 11.05
C ILE A 503 -14.72 17.00 9.74
N LEU A 504 -15.74 17.47 9.01
CA LEU A 504 -15.56 18.08 7.70
C LEU A 504 -14.91 19.46 7.77
N ILE A 505 -15.28 20.31 8.73
CA ILE A 505 -14.74 21.67 8.84
C ILE A 505 -13.28 21.63 9.28
N ASP A 506 -12.94 20.88 10.33
CA ASP A 506 -11.56 20.82 10.80
C ASP A 506 -10.69 19.93 9.90
N GLY A 507 -11.28 18.97 9.21
CA GLY A 507 -10.60 18.09 8.26
C GLY A 507 -10.17 18.79 6.97
N PHE A 508 -11.05 19.59 6.36
CA PHE A 508 -10.76 20.29 5.10
C PHE A 508 -10.33 21.75 5.27
N LEU A 509 -10.75 22.41 6.35
CA LEU A 509 -10.65 23.87 6.55
C LEU A 509 -11.17 24.68 5.34
N PRO A 510 -12.46 24.58 4.98
CA PRO A 510 -13.02 25.22 3.78
C PRO A 510 -12.75 26.73 3.73
N GLU A 511 -12.49 27.29 2.56
CA GLU A 511 -12.21 28.72 2.35
C GLU A 511 -13.33 29.41 1.56
N GLY A 512 -13.68 30.65 1.89
CA GLY A 512 -14.72 31.37 1.17
C GLY A 512 -16.13 30.88 1.53
N VAL A 513 -16.96 30.62 0.53
CA VAL A 513 -18.33 30.12 0.71
C VAL A 513 -18.41 28.71 0.17
N THR A 514 -18.57 27.73 1.07
CA THR A 514 -18.57 26.31 0.70
C THR A 514 -19.77 25.59 1.27
N THR A 515 -20.33 24.65 0.52
CA THR A 515 -21.36 23.73 1.00
C THR A 515 -20.70 22.47 1.53
N LEU A 516 -21.18 21.95 2.65
CA LEU A 516 -20.82 20.64 3.15
C LEU A 516 -21.99 19.68 2.95
N ALA A 517 -21.72 18.47 2.46
CA ALA A 517 -22.69 17.41 2.34
C ALA A 517 -22.14 16.08 2.87
N VAL A 518 -23.03 15.13 3.12
CA VAL A 518 -22.69 13.75 3.47
C VAL A 518 -23.41 12.82 2.51
N ASP A 519 -22.71 11.82 1.97
CA ASP A 519 -23.30 10.70 1.22
C ASP A 519 -23.99 9.75 2.21
N GLN A 520 -25.26 10.03 2.50
CA GLN A 520 -26.10 9.26 3.39
C GLN A 520 -26.34 7.86 2.81
N GLY A 521 -25.95 6.83 3.58
CA GLY A 521 -26.04 5.43 3.18
C GLY A 521 -24.85 4.95 2.34
N PHE A 522 -23.93 5.83 1.93
CA PHE A 522 -22.78 5.51 1.07
C PHE A 522 -23.22 4.90 -0.27
N HIS A 523 -24.09 5.60 -0.98
CA HIS A 523 -24.70 5.12 -2.21
C HIS A 523 -24.02 5.67 -3.48
N SER A 524 -22.99 6.51 -3.36
CA SER A 524 -22.26 7.03 -4.52
C SER A 524 -21.75 5.93 -5.48
N PRO A 525 -21.24 4.76 -5.03
CA PRO A 525 -20.89 3.68 -5.97
C PRO A 525 -22.13 3.12 -6.68
N HIS A 526 -23.25 2.97 -5.98
CA HIS A 526 -24.47 2.40 -6.54
C HIS A 526 -25.07 3.28 -7.63
N PHE A 527 -25.19 4.59 -7.35
CA PHE A 527 -25.67 5.56 -8.34
C PHE A 527 -24.65 5.81 -9.46
N GLY A 528 -23.36 5.66 -9.17
CA GLY A 528 -22.30 5.63 -10.16
C GLY A 528 -22.39 4.47 -11.15
N MET A 529 -22.79 3.29 -10.68
CA MET A 529 -23.10 2.16 -11.55
C MET A 529 -24.39 2.41 -12.34
N LEU A 530 -25.44 2.88 -11.67
CA LEU A 530 -26.72 3.19 -12.31
C LEU A 530 -26.57 4.23 -13.42
N SER A 531 -25.72 5.24 -13.23
CA SER A 531 -25.49 6.32 -14.21
C SER A 531 -24.85 5.86 -15.51
N THR A 532 -24.30 4.64 -15.56
CA THR A 532 -23.83 4.06 -16.83
C THR A 532 -24.96 3.66 -17.77
N LEU A 533 -26.15 3.42 -17.22
CA LEU A 533 -27.35 3.04 -17.97
C LEU A 533 -28.37 4.18 -18.00
N PHE A 534 -28.52 4.89 -16.88
CA PHE A 534 -29.53 5.93 -16.65
C PHE A 534 -28.88 7.19 -16.05
N PRO A 535 -28.07 7.97 -16.82
CA PRO A 535 -27.28 9.07 -16.26
C PRO A 535 -28.12 10.10 -15.52
N THR A 536 -29.14 10.65 -16.17
CA THR A 536 -29.97 11.73 -15.62
C THR A 536 -30.78 11.25 -14.43
N GLU A 537 -31.45 10.10 -14.54
CA GLU A 537 -32.29 9.57 -13.46
C GLU A 537 -31.44 9.15 -12.24
N ALA A 538 -30.23 8.63 -12.48
CA ALA A 538 -29.30 8.28 -11.40
C ALA A 538 -28.82 9.51 -10.64
N LEU A 539 -28.47 10.60 -11.35
CA LEU A 539 -28.06 11.84 -10.70
C LEU A 539 -29.19 12.43 -9.85
N GLU A 540 -30.40 12.51 -10.41
CA GLU A 540 -31.56 13.04 -9.67
C GLU A 540 -31.87 12.20 -8.43
N ALA A 541 -31.84 10.87 -8.55
CA ALA A 541 -32.04 9.98 -7.43
C ALA A 541 -30.93 10.12 -6.38
N PHE A 542 -29.66 10.17 -6.77
CA PHE A 542 -28.52 10.37 -5.87
C PHE A 542 -28.64 11.66 -5.07
N VAL A 543 -28.92 12.79 -5.74
CA VAL A 543 -29.07 14.09 -5.10
C VAL A 543 -30.26 14.09 -4.12
N ARG A 544 -31.35 13.41 -4.47
CA ARG A 544 -32.56 13.34 -3.65
C ARG A 544 -32.42 12.42 -2.44
N SER A 545 -31.83 11.24 -2.60
CA SER A 545 -31.87 10.18 -1.59
C SER A 545 -30.60 10.02 -0.78
N SER A 546 -29.48 10.59 -1.23
CA SER A 546 -28.16 10.27 -0.66
C SER A 546 -27.29 11.48 -0.40
N LEU A 547 -27.24 12.47 -1.31
CA LEU A 547 -26.45 13.67 -1.08
C LEU A 547 -27.18 14.64 -0.13
N ASN A 548 -26.92 14.52 1.17
CA ASN A 548 -27.53 15.37 2.18
C ASN A 548 -26.63 16.59 2.47
N GLU A 549 -27.03 17.78 2.02
CA GLU A 549 -26.35 19.03 2.35
C GLU A 549 -26.52 19.37 3.84
N VAL A 550 -25.42 19.33 4.59
CA VAL A 550 -25.42 19.48 6.05
C VAL A 550 -25.13 20.89 6.54
N ALA A 551 -24.42 21.74 5.79
CA ALA A 551 -24.25 23.15 6.14
C ALA A 551 -23.69 24.00 5.00
N TYR A 552 -23.94 25.30 5.05
CA TYR A 552 -23.08 26.30 4.41
C TYR A 552 -22.01 26.78 5.38
N VAL A 553 -20.76 26.82 4.94
CA VAL A 553 -19.62 27.37 5.68
C VAL A 553 -19.21 28.68 5.03
N LEU A 554 -19.16 29.74 5.81
CA LEU A 554 -18.63 31.04 5.43
C LEU A 554 -17.34 31.29 6.19
N ALA A 555 -16.22 31.13 5.49
CA ALA A 555 -14.88 31.24 6.02
C ALA A 555 -14.15 32.45 5.39
N PRO A 556 -14.23 33.64 6.03
CA PRO A 556 -13.61 34.83 5.48
C PRO A 556 -12.08 34.72 5.42
N LEU A 557 -11.52 35.25 4.34
CA LEU A 557 -10.08 35.36 4.13
C LEU A 557 -9.62 36.80 4.36
N GLY A 558 -8.46 36.95 5.00
CA GLY A 558 -7.90 38.24 5.35
C GLY A 558 -6.75 38.11 6.35
N LYS A 559 -6.15 39.25 6.71
CA LYS A 559 -5.13 39.27 7.76
C LYS A 559 -5.80 39.10 9.13
N TYR A 560 -5.61 37.94 9.75
CA TYR A 560 -6.13 37.65 11.09
C TYR A 560 -5.65 38.66 12.14
N ASP A 561 -6.59 39.16 12.93
CA ASP A 561 -6.36 40.05 14.06
C ASP A 561 -7.52 39.90 15.05
N GLU A 562 -7.31 39.16 16.13
CA GLU A 562 -8.32 38.83 17.16
C GLU A 562 -9.03 40.06 17.77
N LYS A 563 -8.42 41.25 17.67
CA LYS A 563 -9.00 42.50 18.19
C LYS A 563 -9.93 43.19 17.20
N LYS A 564 -10.08 42.66 15.98
CA LYS A 564 -10.86 43.27 14.91
C LYS A 564 -12.04 42.41 14.50
N THR A 565 -13.09 43.08 14.06
CA THR A 565 -14.25 42.49 13.39
C THR A 565 -13.84 41.90 12.05
N ALA A 566 -14.15 40.63 11.80
CA ALA A 566 -13.99 40.01 10.49
C ALA A 566 -15.17 40.40 9.57
N LEU A 567 -16.39 40.28 10.10
CA LEU A 567 -17.63 40.63 9.42
C LEU A 567 -18.72 41.04 10.41
N THR A 568 -19.71 41.78 9.93
CA THR A 568 -20.91 42.16 10.67
C THR A 568 -22.12 41.47 10.04
N LEU A 569 -22.95 40.85 10.87
CA LEU A 569 -24.17 40.17 10.47
C LEU A 569 -25.39 41.02 10.81
N ILE A 570 -26.20 41.35 9.80
CA ILE A 570 -27.46 42.10 9.93
C ILE A 570 -28.61 41.16 9.61
N LYS A 571 -29.38 40.74 10.61
CA LYS A 571 -30.52 39.81 10.39
C LYS A 571 -31.71 40.52 9.73
N ASP A 572 -32.52 39.74 9.03
CA ASP A 572 -33.63 40.22 8.18
C ASP A 572 -34.76 40.93 8.95
N ASP A 573 -34.85 40.76 10.28
CA ASP A 573 -35.79 41.51 11.14
C ASP A 573 -35.36 42.97 11.38
N GLY A 574 -34.17 43.36 10.89
CA GLY A 574 -33.61 44.71 11.01
C GLY A 574 -33.27 45.13 12.44
N ALA A 575 -33.48 44.25 13.44
CA ALA A 575 -33.46 44.60 14.85
C ALA A 575 -32.14 44.23 15.55
N LEU A 576 -31.33 43.34 14.96
CA LEU A 576 -30.09 42.86 15.57
C LEU A 576 -28.92 42.83 14.57
N SER A 577 -27.92 43.68 14.80
CA SER A 577 -26.61 43.64 14.16
C SER A 577 -25.60 43.00 15.11
N SER A 578 -24.85 42.00 14.66
CA SER A 578 -23.83 41.32 15.45
C SER A 578 -22.48 41.39 14.74
N ASP A 579 -21.49 42.00 15.40
CA ASP A 579 -20.11 41.95 14.93
C ASP A 579 -19.50 40.60 15.29
N ILE A 580 -18.91 39.94 14.29
CA ILE A 580 -18.20 38.66 14.46
C ILE A 580 -16.70 38.94 14.35
N PRO A 581 -15.95 38.86 15.47
CA PRO A 581 -14.50 39.09 15.47
C PRO A 581 -13.74 37.94 14.82
N TRP A 582 -12.50 38.22 14.40
CA TRP A 582 -11.55 37.15 14.08
C TRP A 582 -11.35 36.24 15.30
N GLY A 583 -11.21 34.95 15.05
CA GLY A 583 -11.11 33.91 16.07
C GLY A 583 -12.44 33.35 16.56
N ALA A 584 -13.58 33.92 16.14
CA ALA A 584 -14.90 33.40 16.46
C ALA A 584 -15.35 32.30 15.48
N LEU A 585 -16.20 31.40 15.97
CA LEU A 585 -16.98 30.48 15.15
C LEU A 585 -18.43 30.54 15.63
N THR A 586 -19.37 30.70 14.72
CA THR A 586 -20.80 30.80 15.04
C THR A 586 -21.60 29.81 14.22
N TYR A 587 -22.44 29.01 14.89
CA TYR A 587 -23.26 27.97 14.28
C TYR A 587 -24.76 28.30 14.38
N TYR A 588 -25.43 28.30 13.23
CA TYR A 588 -26.86 28.55 13.08
C TYR A 588 -27.56 27.27 12.56
N PRO A 589 -28.07 26.40 13.44
CA PRO A 589 -28.59 25.08 13.07
C PRO A 589 -29.90 25.13 12.24
N GLN A 590 -30.66 26.22 12.30
CA GLN A 590 -31.95 26.35 11.59
C GLN A 590 -31.84 27.10 10.25
N GLY A 591 -30.61 27.32 9.79
CA GLY A 591 -30.31 28.23 8.69
C GLY A 591 -30.31 29.69 9.10
N LEU A 592 -30.07 30.57 8.12
CA LEU A 592 -29.83 31.98 8.35
C LEU A 592 -30.26 32.81 7.16
N LYS A 593 -31.09 33.82 7.42
CA LYS A 593 -31.42 34.89 6.48
C LYS A 593 -30.90 36.21 7.03
N ALA A 594 -29.88 36.75 6.38
CA ALA A 594 -29.16 37.92 6.87
C ALA A 594 -28.34 38.59 5.75
N LYS A 595 -28.01 39.85 5.95
CA LYS A 595 -27.00 40.58 5.19
C LYS A 595 -25.67 40.53 5.94
N ILE A 596 -24.61 40.15 5.22
CA ILE A 596 -23.24 40.06 5.73
C ILE A 596 -22.47 41.26 5.19
N VAL A 597 -21.81 41.99 6.08
CA VAL A 597 -20.95 43.13 5.74
C VAL A 597 -19.52 42.77 6.14
N LEU A 598 -18.67 42.54 5.15
CA LEU A 598 -17.25 42.22 5.32
C LEU A 598 -16.45 43.46 5.71
N SER A 599 -15.53 43.30 6.65
CA SER A 599 -14.58 44.35 7.01
C SER A 599 -13.65 44.69 5.85
N LYS A 600 -13.02 45.87 5.91
CA LYS A 600 -12.01 46.29 4.93
C LYS A 600 -10.86 45.27 4.87
N ASN A 601 -10.44 44.90 3.66
CA ASN A 601 -9.41 43.88 3.40
C ASN A 601 -9.79 42.47 3.91
N VAL A 602 -11.08 42.16 3.87
CA VAL A 602 -11.63 40.82 4.11
C VAL A 602 -12.46 40.44 2.89
N SER A 603 -12.36 39.18 2.47
CA SER A 603 -13.10 38.61 1.34
C SER A 603 -13.75 37.29 1.73
N LEU A 604 -14.80 36.93 0.98
CA LEU A 604 -15.39 35.60 0.97
C LEU A 604 -15.37 35.13 -0.49
N GLY A 605 -14.26 34.53 -0.91
CA GLY A 605 -14.02 34.24 -2.33
C GLY A 605 -13.91 35.52 -3.15
N ASP A 606 -14.66 35.61 -4.24
CA ASP A 606 -14.66 36.79 -5.12
C ASP A 606 -15.44 37.99 -4.54
N GLN A 607 -16.21 37.79 -3.46
CA GLN A 607 -17.05 38.83 -2.85
C GLN A 607 -16.26 39.71 -1.87
N GLN A 608 -16.44 41.03 -2.01
CA GLN A 608 -15.95 42.06 -1.07
C GLN A 608 -17.08 43.06 -0.75
N GLY A 609 -17.12 43.55 0.49
CA GLY A 609 -18.16 44.49 0.91
C GLY A 609 -19.39 43.78 1.48
N GLU A 610 -20.53 43.83 0.79
CA GLU A 610 -21.81 43.32 1.32
C GLU A 610 -22.35 42.14 0.52
N MET A 611 -22.91 41.15 1.22
CA MET A 611 -23.51 39.95 0.62
C MET A 611 -24.84 39.62 1.31
N ALA A 612 -25.86 39.25 0.55
CA ALA A 612 -27.10 38.71 1.10
C ALA A 612 -27.00 37.19 1.23
N LEU A 613 -27.38 36.65 2.39
CA LEU A 613 -27.44 35.22 2.66
C LEU A 613 -28.89 34.83 2.98
N ASN A 614 -29.38 33.78 2.32
CA ASN A 614 -30.69 33.20 2.59
C ASN A 614 -30.59 31.68 2.52
N SER A 615 -30.20 31.06 3.63
CA SER A 615 -30.06 29.62 3.74
C SER A 615 -31.18 28.98 4.56
N LYS A 616 -31.70 27.85 4.06
CA LYS A 616 -32.64 26.97 4.77
C LYS A 616 -31.95 25.80 5.48
N ILE A 617 -30.69 25.51 5.12
CA ILE A 617 -29.84 24.51 5.79
C ILE A 617 -28.92 25.20 6.81
N PRO A 618 -28.33 24.48 7.77
CA PRO A 618 -27.47 25.07 8.78
C PRO A 618 -26.37 25.97 8.20
N VAL A 619 -25.96 27.00 8.93
CA VAL A 619 -24.89 27.92 8.52
C VAL A 619 -23.82 27.97 9.60
N VAL A 620 -22.56 27.82 9.21
CA VAL A 620 -21.39 28.04 10.06
C VAL A 620 -20.63 29.25 9.54
N ILE A 621 -20.41 30.25 10.39
CA ILE A 621 -19.50 31.35 10.11
C ILE A 621 -18.20 31.05 10.86
N ASP A 622 -17.12 30.76 10.13
CA ASP A 622 -15.83 30.34 10.67
C ASP A 622 -14.76 31.43 10.46
N CYS A 623 -14.64 32.33 11.44
CA CYS A 623 -13.66 33.41 11.44
C CYS A 623 -12.33 33.00 12.11
N ARG A 624 -12.00 31.71 12.23
CA ARG A 624 -10.73 31.26 12.84
C ARG A 624 -9.48 31.56 12.00
N GLY A 625 -9.65 32.09 10.78
CA GLY A 625 -8.58 32.34 9.82
C GLY A 625 -8.25 31.12 8.96
N ARG A 626 -7.37 31.28 7.97
CA ARG A 626 -6.95 30.21 7.03
C ARG A 626 -5.47 30.32 6.69
N GLY A 627 -4.91 29.21 6.19
CA GLY A 627 -3.49 29.09 5.89
C GLY A 627 -2.61 29.53 7.06
N LYS A 628 -1.60 30.38 6.79
CA LYS A 628 -0.70 30.93 7.82
C LYS A 628 -1.37 31.83 8.88
N TYR A 629 -2.65 32.16 8.69
CA TYR A 629 -3.43 33.01 9.60
C TYR A 629 -4.45 32.22 10.44
N PHE A 630 -4.49 30.88 10.30
CA PHE A 630 -5.35 30.04 11.13
C PHE A 630 -4.89 30.06 12.59
N ASN A 631 -5.84 30.21 13.52
CA ASN A 631 -5.54 30.33 14.94
C ASN A 631 -5.27 29.00 15.67
N GLY A 632 -5.42 27.86 14.99
CA GLY A 632 -5.15 26.52 15.51
C GLY A 632 -6.25 25.91 16.39
N ARG A 633 -7.33 26.65 16.72
CA ARG A 633 -8.36 26.15 17.65
C ARG A 633 -9.36 25.20 16.96
N PRO A 634 -9.69 24.05 17.56
CA PRO A 634 -10.63 23.08 16.96
C PRO A 634 -12.08 23.55 17.04
N PHE A 635 -12.95 22.98 16.20
CA PHE A 635 -14.38 23.28 16.15
C PHE A 635 -15.08 23.04 17.49
N THR A 636 -14.65 22.04 18.25
CA THR A 636 -15.17 21.67 19.57
C THR A 636 -14.96 22.70 20.67
N ASP A 637 -14.05 23.66 20.50
CA ASP A 637 -13.91 24.77 21.46
C ASP A 637 -15.13 25.70 21.42
N TYR A 638 -15.92 25.64 20.35
CA TYR A 638 -17.04 26.55 20.08
C TYR A 638 -18.40 25.86 20.15
N VAL A 639 -18.43 24.53 20.06
CA VAL A 639 -19.65 23.71 20.11
C VAL A 639 -19.46 22.55 21.07
N THR A 640 -20.32 22.46 22.07
CA THR A 640 -20.32 21.34 23.03
C THR A 640 -20.92 20.10 22.38
N LEU A 641 -20.06 19.12 22.05
CA LEU A 641 -20.47 17.86 21.41
C LEU A 641 -20.43 16.66 22.36
N TYR A 642 -19.60 16.71 23.40
CA TYR A 642 -19.32 15.59 24.29
C TYR A 642 -19.63 15.97 25.74
N THR A 643 -20.02 15.00 26.55
CA THR A 643 -20.07 15.19 28.00
C THR A 643 -18.64 15.28 28.56
N HIS A 644 -18.44 16.12 29.59
CA HIS A 644 -17.16 16.21 30.31
C HIS A 644 -17.03 15.06 31.31
N GLU A 645 -17.10 13.82 30.82
CA GLU A 645 -16.86 12.65 31.65
C GLU A 645 -15.36 12.40 31.78
N THR A 646 -14.92 12.03 32.99
CA THR A 646 -13.54 11.59 33.20
C THR A 646 -13.39 10.23 32.51
N PRO A 647 -12.57 10.12 31.45
CA PRO A 647 -12.41 8.85 30.77
C PRO A 647 -11.79 7.82 31.72
N PRO A 648 -12.22 6.55 31.64
CA PRO A 648 -11.64 5.49 32.46
C PRO A 648 -10.22 5.16 31.99
N VAL A 649 -9.48 4.43 32.83
CA VAL A 649 -8.24 3.75 32.39
C VAL A 649 -8.60 2.79 31.25
N CYS A 650 -7.84 2.82 30.16
CA CYS A 650 -8.06 1.92 29.02
C CYS A 650 -7.89 0.47 29.45
N LYS A 651 -8.97 -0.32 29.38
CA LYS A 651 -8.91 -1.77 29.59
C LYS A 651 -8.82 -2.49 28.26
N ALA A 652 -8.00 -3.53 28.20
CA ALA A 652 -7.96 -4.42 27.05
C ALA A 652 -9.34 -5.08 26.86
N PRO A 653 -9.94 -5.05 25.65
CA PRO A 653 -11.27 -5.60 25.40
C PRO A 653 -11.42 -7.04 25.89
N THR A 654 -12.60 -7.39 26.41
CA THR A 654 -12.98 -8.78 26.74
C THR A 654 -13.29 -9.55 25.46
N VAL A 655 -12.90 -10.82 25.39
CA VAL A 655 -12.94 -11.63 24.15
C VAL A 655 -14.36 -11.99 23.69
N ASP A 656 -15.39 -11.70 24.51
CA ASP A 656 -16.79 -12.11 24.32
C ASP A 656 -17.51 -11.55 23.08
N GLU A 657 -16.88 -10.72 22.25
CA GLU A 657 -17.51 -10.10 21.07
C GLU A 657 -17.31 -10.83 19.73
N ALA A 658 -16.58 -11.95 19.68
CA ALA A 658 -16.60 -12.85 18.52
C ALA A 658 -16.02 -14.22 18.88
N HIS A 659 -16.66 -15.30 18.44
CA HIS A 659 -16.31 -16.73 18.54
C HIS A 659 -14.81 -17.10 18.43
N HIS A 660 -13.98 -16.68 19.38
CA HIS A 660 -12.55 -16.99 19.42
C HIS A 660 -12.32 -17.93 20.58
N THR A 661 -12.09 -19.20 20.27
CA THR A 661 -11.58 -20.15 21.28
C THR A 661 -10.08 -19.85 21.40
N PRO A 662 -9.57 -19.33 22.52
CA PRO A 662 -8.16 -18.93 22.63
C PRO A 662 -7.23 -20.15 22.46
N ALA A 663 -7.65 -21.30 22.98
CA ALA A 663 -6.90 -22.54 22.96
C ALA A 663 -7.59 -23.60 22.11
N GLU A 664 -6.84 -24.19 21.19
CA GLU A 664 -7.21 -25.37 20.43
C GLU A 664 -6.42 -26.57 20.93
N TYR A 665 -7.12 -27.65 21.26
CA TYR A 665 -6.51 -28.85 21.83
C TYR A 665 -6.28 -29.91 20.75
N ASP A 666 -5.21 -30.69 20.91
CA ASP A 666 -4.93 -31.87 20.09
C ASP A 666 -4.93 -31.61 18.58
N LYS A 667 -4.37 -30.47 18.17
CA LYS A 667 -4.26 -30.09 16.76
C LYS A 667 -3.04 -30.73 16.14
N THR A 668 -3.23 -31.26 14.93
CA THR A 668 -2.13 -31.59 14.02
C THR A 668 -1.93 -30.42 13.07
N LEU A 669 -0.72 -29.87 13.04
CA LEU A 669 -0.33 -28.73 12.21
C LEU A 669 0.74 -29.16 11.20
N LEU A 670 0.70 -28.56 10.02
CA LEU A 670 1.77 -28.65 9.03
C LEU A 670 2.53 -27.33 9.02
N VAL A 671 3.76 -27.35 9.52
CA VAL A 671 4.65 -26.20 9.60
C VAL A 671 5.62 -26.25 8.42
N ARG A 672 5.44 -25.31 7.49
CA ARG A 672 6.30 -25.16 6.32
C ARG A 672 7.58 -24.41 6.70
N ARG A 673 8.75 -24.96 6.39
CA ARG A 673 10.06 -24.32 6.56
C ARG A 673 10.71 -24.17 5.20
N ARG A 674 10.86 -22.93 4.72
CA ARG A 674 11.40 -22.62 3.40
C ARG A 674 12.64 -21.72 3.49
N LEU A 675 13.67 -22.06 2.71
CA LEU A 675 14.86 -21.24 2.53
C LEU A 675 14.55 -20.02 1.63
N PRO A 676 15.13 -18.83 1.90
CA PRO A 676 14.93 -17.62 1.10
C PRO A 676 15.28 -17.79 -0.39
N TYR A 677 16.23 -18.67 -0.70
CA TYR A 677 16.59 -19.06 -2.06
C TYR A 677 17.16 -20.49 -2.05
N LYS A 678 17.41 -21.06 -3.23
CA LYS A 678 17.93 -22.43 -3.37
C LYS A 678 19.19 -22.66 -2.53
N GLY A 679 19.11 -23.58 -1.57
CA GLY A 679 20.21 -23.98 -0.69
C GLY A 679 20.27 -25.50 -0.51
N GLU A 680 20.73 -25.94 0.66
CA GLU A 680 20.76 -27.34 1.06
C GLU A 680 19.66 -27.62 2.09
N VAL A 681 18.83 -28.63 1.85
CA VAL A 681 17.88 -29.15 2.85
C VAL A 681 18.58 -30.30 3.56
N LEU A 682 18.72 -30.19 4.88
CA LEU A 682 19.54 -31.06 5.72
C LEU A 682 18.77 -32.26 6.27
N VAL A 683 17.45 -32.21 6.24
CA VAL A 683 16.54 -33.25 6.78
C VAL A 683 15.92 -34.11 5.69
N LYS A 684 15.41 -35.28 6.07
CA LYS A 684 14.76 -36.25 5.15
C LYS A 684 13.32 -36.54 5.54
N GLU A 685 12.51 -36.98 4.59
CA GLU A 685 11.14 -37.45 4.87
C GLU A 685 11.16 -38.58 5.91
N GLY A 686 10.25 -38.49 6.88
CA GLY A 686 10.16 -39.39 8.04
C GLY A 686 11.11 -39.06 9.19
N GLU A 687 12.03 -38.10 9.04
CA GLU A 687 12.96 -37.71 10.09
C GLU A 687 12.25 -36.95 11.22
N SER A 688 12.59 -37.26 12.48
CA SER A 688 12.08 -36.53 13.64
C SER A 688 13.00 -35.34 13.96
N VAL A 689 12.42 -34.17 14.16
CA VAL A 689 13.14 -32.91 14.39
C VAL A 689 12.75 -32.29 15.72
N LEU A 690 13.71 -31.60 16.35
CA LEU A 690 13.50 -30.68 17.47
C LEU A 690 13.51 -29.24 16.97
N PRO A 691 12.97 -28.26 17.71
CA PRO A 691 12.90 -26.86 17.27
C PRO A 691 14.22 -26.26 16.77
N ASP A 692 15.35 -26.61 17.39
CA ASP A 692 16.70 -26.14 17.06
C ASP A 692 17.39 -26.96 15.95
N THR A 693 16.75 -28.05 15.48
CA THR A 693 17.28 -28.87 14.40
C THR A 693 17.37 -28.04 13.12
N PRO A 694 18.55 -27.91 12.49
CA PRO A 694 18.69 -27.17 11.25
C PRO A 694 18.03 -27.97 10.12
N VAL A 695 17.00 -27.38 9.50
CA VAL A 695 16.24 -27.98 8.41
C VAL A 695 16.89 -27.69 7.06
N GLY A 696 17.49 -26.51 6.92
CA GLY A 696 18.22 -26.16 5.72
C GLY A 696 19.21 -25.03 5.97
N GLU A 697 20.14 -24.86 5.03
CA GLU A 697 21.13 -23.81 5.09
C GLU A 697 21.42 -23.17 3.72
N ASN A 698 21.72 -21.88 3.75
CA ASN A 698 22.28 -21.13 2.63
C ASN A 698 23.71 -20.74 2.99
N ASN A 699 24.68 -21.45 2.42
CA ASN A 699 26.10 -21.36 2.77
C ASN A 699 26.89 -20.27 2.03
N MET A 700 26.24 -19.55 1.11
CA MET A 700 26.85 -18.45 0.36
C MET A 700 25.90 -17.24 0.35
N THR A 701 26.41 -16.06 -0.02
CA THR A 701 25.49 -14.99 -0.42
C THR A 701 25.01 -15.27 -1.85
N PRO A 702 23.84 -14.79 -2.28
CA PRO A 702 23.47 -14.90 -3.68
C PRO A 702 24.57 -14.29 -4.56
N PRO A 703 25.09 -15.02 -5.58
CA PRO A 703 26.20 -14.54 -6.40
C PRO A 703 25.86 -13.16 -6.98
N ARG A 704 26.80 -12.22 -6.88
CA ARG A 704 26.61 -10.86 -7.40
C ARG A 704 26.85 -10.86 -8.90
N VAL A 705 25.96 -10.25 -9.67
CA VAL A 705 26.25 -9.97 -11.08
C VAL A 705 26.83 -8.57 -11.20
N PHE A 706 27.95 -8.48 -11.88
CA PHE A 706 28.65 -7.25 -12.19
C PHE A 706 28.42 -6.89 -13.65
N LEU A 707 28.02 -5.65 -13.89
CA LEU A 707 27.99 -5.09 -15.25
C LEU A 707 29.27 -4.29 -15.46
N VAL A 708 30.11 -4.79 -16.35
CA VAL A 708 31.33 -4.11 -16.78
C VAL A 708 31.03 -3.41 -18.08
N ASP A 709 30.82 -2.09 -18.00
CA ASP A 709 30.58 -1.23 -19.14
C ASP A 709 31.92 -0.80 -19.77
N LEU A 710 32.18 -1.26 -21.00
CA LEU A 710 33.39 -0.90 -21.72
C LEU A 710 33.49 0.60 -22.01
N HIS A 711 32.38 1.30 -22.29
CA HIS A 711 32.41 2.76 -22.51
C HIS A 711 32.86 3.49 -21.25
N ARG A 712 32.36 3.07 -20.10
CA ARG A 712 32.79 3.63 -18.81
C ARG A 712 34.27 3.37 -18.54
N LEU A 713 34.78 2.18 -18.87
CA LEU A 713 36.20 1.84 -18.69
C LEU A 713 37.13 2.58 -19.66
N LEU A 714 36.66 2.89 -20.87
CA LEU A 714 37.37 3.72 -21.85
C LEU A 714 37.37 5.21 -21.46
N GLY A 715 36.33 5.63 -20.73
CA GLY A 715 36.00 7.03 -20.46
C GLY A 715 34.99 7.57 -21.48
N TYR A 716 33.94 8.26 -21.01
CA TYR A 716 32.81 8.70 -21.86
C TYR A 716 33.17 9.66 -23.00
N ASP A 717 34.36 10.28 -22.96
CA ASP A 717 34.88 11.12 -24.05
C ASP A 717 35.39 10.30 -25.25
N VAL A 718 35.60 8.99 -25.07
CA VAL A 718 36.05 8.08 -26.12
C VAL A 718 34.84 7.58 -26.90
N ASN A 719 34.56 8.25 -28.02
CA ASN A 719 33.47 7.92 -28.92
C ASN A 719 33.81 6.65 -29.74
N ALA A 720 33.46 5.48 -29.19
CA ALA A 720 33.69 4.14 -29.74
C ALA A 720 32.41 3.58 -30.38
N SER A 721 32.50 2.95 -31.56
CA SER A 721 31.34 2.26 -32.15
C SER A 721 31.15 0.86 -31.54
N ASN A 722 29.94 0.33 -31.59
CA ASN A 722 29.64 -1.04 -31.14
C ASN A 722 30.46 -2.10 -31.89
N GLU A 723 30.79 -1.84 -33.16
CA GLU A 723 31.63 -2.72 -33.98
C GLU A 723 33.09 -2.72 -33.50
N ASP A 724 33.64 -1.54 -33.16
CA ASP A 724 34.98 -1.42 -32.58
C ASP A 724 35.07 -2.14 -31.23
N LEU A 725 34.03 -2.01 -30.40
CA LEU A 725 33.96 -2.66 -29.10
C LEU A 725 33.91 -4.19 -29.23
N LYS A 726 33.10 -4.71 -30.15
CA LYS A 726 33.07 -6.15 -30.45
C LYS A 726 34.40 -6.68 -30.96
N ALA A 727 35.08 -5.93 -31.83
CA ALA A 727 36.33 -6.35 -32.44
C ALA A 727 37.50 -6.48 -31.43
N GLY A 728 37.48 -5.69 -30.35
CA GLY A 728 38.53 -5.70 -29.32
C GLY A 728 38.25 -6.62 -28.12
N LEU A 729 37.08 -7.25 -28.03
CA LEU A 729 36.76 -8.19 -26.95
C LEU A 729 37.60 -9.46 -27.06
N VAL A 730 38.28 -9.82 -25.97
CA VAL A 730 39.10 -11.04 -25.88
C VAL A 730 38.44 -12.17 -25.08
N ILE A 731 37.19 -11.95 -24.66
CA ILE A 731 36.38 -12.87 -23.85
C ILE A 731 35.04 -13.17 -24.53
N ARG A 732 34.40 -14.27 -24.11
CA ARG A 732 33.12 -14.75 -24.62
C ARG A 732 32.19 -15.15 -23.48
N ALA A 733 30.88 -15.16 -23.75
CA ALA A 733 29.91 -15.72 -22.81
C ALA A 733 30.26 -17.18 -22.48
N GLY A 734 30.28 -17.50 -21.19
CA GLY A 734 30.74 -18.77 -20.61
C GLY A 734 32.15 -18.73 -20.01
N ASP A 735 32.99 -17.77 -20.40
CA ASP A 735 34.38 -17.69 -19.93
C ASP A 735 34.48 -17.38 -18.44
N ARG A 736 35.49 -17.95 -17.78
CA ARG A 736 35.85 -17.59 -16.40
C ARG A 736 37.00 -16.60 -16.41
N VAL A 737 36.83 -15.48 -15.74
CA VAL A 737 37.83 -14.40 -15.62
C VAL A 737 38.15 -14.13 -14.16
N SER A 738 39.43 -13.86 -13.87
CA SER A 738 39.91 -13.36 -12.57
C SER A 738 39.90 -11.84 -12.55
N SER A 739 39.89 -11.23 -11.37
CA SER A 739 40.06 -9.78 -11.27
C SER A 739 41.37 -9.38 -11.93
N HIS A 740 41.34 -8.30 -12.71
CA HIS A 740 42.42 -7.79 -13.55
C HIS A 740 42.74 -8.58 -14.83
N ASP A 741 42.01 -9.64 -15.17
CA ASP A 741 42.15 -10.28 -16.49
C ASP A 741 41.76 -9.32 -17.60
N VAL A 742 42.48 -9.38 -18.73
CA VAL A 742 42.17 -8.54 -19.90
C VAL A 742 40.85 -8.98 -20.49
N ILE A 743 39.92 -8.05 -20.61
CA ILE A 743 38.59 -8.27 -21.22
C ILE A 743 38.47 -7.59 -22.58
N PHE A 744 39.29 -6.56 -22.83
CA PHE A 744 39.37 -5.85 -24.09
C PHE A 744 40.83 -5.56 -24.44
N ASP A 745 41.25 -5.98 -25.63
CA ASP A 745 42.52 -5.62 -26.25
C ASP A 745 42.23 -5.23 -27.71
N GLY A 746 42.04 -3.93 -27.96
CA GLY A 746 41.57 -3.44 -29.25
C GLY A 746 42.00 -2.02 -29.56
N HIS A 747 41.86 -1.63 -30.82
CA HIS A 747 42.08 -0.26 -31.26
C HIS A 747 40.73 0.44 -31.41
N ILE A 748 40.64 1.66 -30.86
CA ILE A 748 39.51 2.55 -31.10
C ILE A 748 40.09 3.78 -31.80
N LYS A 749 39.65 4.02 -33.04
CA LYS A 749 40.28 4.97 -33.96
C LYS A 749 41.78 4.66 -34.16
N LYS A 750 42.69 5.51 -33.67
CA LYS A 750 44.15 5.35 -33.80
C LYS A 750 44.86 4.91 -32.51
N HIS A 751 44.12 4.69 -31.42
CA HIS A 751 44.70 4.42 -30.11
C HIS A 751 44.38 3.01 -29.65
N LYS A 752 45.38 2.34 -29.07
CA LYS A 752 45.24 1.01 -28.49
C LYS A 752 44.74 1.12 -27.05
N TYR A 753 43.72 0.35 -26.70
CA TYR A 753 43.19 0.27 -25.35
C TYR A 753 43.30 -1.16 -24.82
N LEU A 754 43.69 -1.28 -23.56
CA LEU A 754 43.80 -2.53 -22.83
C LEU A 754 42.97 -2.41 -21.56
N LEU A 755 41.79 -3.02 -21.53
CA LEU A 755 40.90 -2.96 -20.38
C LEU A 755 40.87 -4.29 -19.67
N ARG A 756 40.78 -4.21 -18.34
CA ARG A 756 40.79 -5.36 -17.44
C ARG A 756 39.52 -5.41 -16.63
N THR A 757 39.01 -6.61 -16.37
CA THR A 757 37.83 -6.75 -15.50
C THR A 757 38.19 -6.33 -14.08
N PRO A 758 37.36 -5.51 -13.42
CA PRO A 758 37.58 -5.18 -12.02
C PRO A 758 37.18 -6.34 -11.09
N VAL A 759 36.49 -7.37 -11.59
CA VAL A 759 35.90 -8.41 -10.76
C VAL A 759 36.14 -9.79 -11.34
N ARG A 760 36.32 -10.76 -10.44
CA ARG A 760 36.40 -12.17 -10.76
C ARG A 760 35.00 -12.76 -10.95
N GLY A 761 34.83 -13.55 -12.00
CA GLY A 761 33.58 -14.27 -12.22
C GLY A 761 33.45 -14.92 -13.59
N ARG A 762 32.24 -15.35 -13.93
CA ARG A 762 31.90 -15.98 -15.21
C ARG A 762 31.20 -14.96 -16.10
N ILE A 763 31.64 -14.82 -17.34
CA ILE A 763 30.96 -13.99 -18.33
C ILE A 763 29.62 -14.66 -18.66
N MET A 764 28.51 -14.02 -18.30
CA MET A 764 27.16 -14.53 -18.56
C MET A 764 26.67 -14.13 -19.94
N ALA A 765 26.92 -12.89 -20.32
CA ALA A 765 26.57 -12.35 -21.62
C ALA A 765 27.49 -11.16 -21.94
N ILE A 766 27.59 -10.87 -23.22
CA ILE A 766 28.22 -9.66 -23.74
C ILE A 766 27.17 -9.04 -24.66
N GLU A 767 26.68 -7.87 -24.29
CA GLU A 767 25.68 -7.15 -25.05
C GLU A 767 26.33 -6.34 -26.17
N ASP A 768 25.55 -6.09 -27.23
CA ASP A 768 26.03 -5.44 -28.45
C ASP A 768 26.52 -4.00 -28.23
N ASN A 769 26.08 -3.36 -27.14
CA ASN A 769 26.47 -2.02 -26.72
C ASN A 769 27.74 -2.00 -25.85
N GLY A 770 28.46 -3.13 -25.72
CA GLY A 770 29.71 -3.20 -24.96
C GLY A 770 29.53 -3.39 -23.45
N ILE A 771 28.33 -3.75 -22.98
CA ILE A 771 28.12 -4.17 -21.59
C ILE A 771 28.47 -5.65 -21.44
N ILE A 772 29.37 -5.96 -20.51
CA ILE A 772 29.75 -7.33 -20.16
C ILE A 772 29.08 -7.69 -18.84
N ILE A 773 28.29 -8.76 -18.85
CA ILE A 773 27.57 -9.26 -17.67
C ILE A 773 28.40 -10.37 -17.05
N LEU A 774 28.71 -10.26 -15.77
CA LEU A 774 29.71 -11.08 -15.10
C LEU A 774 29.16 -11.60 -13.77
N GLU A 775 28.90 -12.89 -13.66
CA GLU A 775 28.43 -13.54 -12.42
C GLU A 775 29.64 -13.82 -11.51
N GLU A 776 29.63 -13.33 -10.27
CA GLU A 776 30.68 -13.56 -9.30
C GLU A 776 30.92 -15.05 -9.07
N ILE A 777 32.18 -15.48 -9.16
CA ILE A 777 32.58 -16.84 -8.74
C ILE A 777 32.98 -16.76 -7.26
N GLN A 778 32.10 -17.23 -6.38
CA GLN A 778 32.28 -17.23 -4.93
C GLN A 778 32.90 -18.54 -4.41
N ASP A 779 34.05 -18.96 -4.93
CA ASP A 779 34.78 -20.15 -4.45
C ASP A 779 35.81 -19.80 -3.35
N TYR A 780 35.47 -18.85 -2.49
CA TYR A 780 36.36 -18.36 -1.44
C TYR A 780 36.60 -19.43 -0.37
N SER A 781 37.87 -19.64 0.00
CA SER A 781 38.21 -20.55 1.08
C SER A 781 37.78 -19.97 2.42
N VAL A 782 36.88 -20.66 3.12
CA VAL A 782 36.49 -20.36 4.50
C VAL A 782 37.58 -20.74 5.51
N LYS A 783 38.56 -21.55 5.11
CA LYS A 783 39.68 -21.93 5.98
C LYS A 783 40.64 -20.74 6.12
N PRO A 784 41.04 -20.36 7.36
CA PRO A 784 42.03 -19.32 7.56
C PRO A 784 43.36 -19.72 6.93
N VAL A 785 43.92 -18.82 6.14
CA VAL A 785 45.24 -18.98 5.53
C VAL A 785 46.19 -18.00 6.18
N THR A 786 47.10 -18.54 6.98
CA THR A 786 48.13 -17.76 7.70
C THR A 786 49.40 -17.66 6.87
N ILE A 787 49.86 -16.43 6.67
CA ILE A 787 50.99 -16.09 5.80
C ILE A 787 52.14 -15.60 6.70
N PRO A 788 53.34 -16.23 6.67
CA PRO A 788 54.48 -15.83 7.51
C PRO A 788 55.21 -14.62 6.92
N VAL A 789 54.55 -13.46 6.93
CA VAL A 789 55.00 -12.23 6.27
C VAL A 789 56.38 -11.77 6.77
N ALA A 790 56.68 -11.83 8.07
CA ALA A 790 57.98 -11.39 8.59
C ALA A 790 59.15 -12.26 8.11
N SER A 791 58.94 -13.57 8.01
CA SER A 791 59.93 -14.52 7.47
C SER A 791 60.15 -14.28 5.97
N LEU A 792 59.07 -14.07 5.21
CA LEU A 792 59.13 -13.82 3.77
C LEU A 792 59.73 -12.45 3.43
N LEU A 793 59.60 -11.47 4.33
CA LEU A 793 60.23 -10.14 4.22
C LEU A 793 61.63 -10.05 4.86
N ASN A 794 62.18 -11.16 5.36
CA ASN A 794 63.46 -11.19 6.09
C ASN A 794 63.59 -10.07 7.15
N THR A 795 62.52 -9.83 7.91
CA THR A 795 62.43 -8.76 8.92
C THR A 795 62.00 -9.32 10.27
N LYS A 796 62.24 -8.58 11.35
CA LYS A 796 61.77 -8.99 12.69
C LYS A 796 60.24 -8.83 12.77
N PRO A 797 59.49 -9.77 13.38
CA PRO A 797 58.02 -9.70 13.52
C PRO A 797 57.50 -8.34 13.97
N ARG A 798 58.14 -7.75 14.99
CA ARG A 798 57.82 -6.41 15.52
C ARG A 798 57.92 -5.24 14.52
N HIS A 799 58.65 -5.40 13.41
CA HIS A 799 58.82 -4.36 12.39
C HIS A 799 57.95 -4.59 11.15
N MET A 800 57.30 -5.75 11.03
CA MET A 800 56.47 -6.14 9.88
C MET A 800 55.34 -5.14 9.58
N LYS A 801 54.70 -4.60 10.62
CA LYS A 801 53.54 -3.70 10.49
C LYS A 801 53.83 -2.44 9.66
N GLY A 802 55.09 -1.97 9.67
CA GLY A 802 55.52 -0.83 8.86
C GLY A 802 55.56 -1.11 7.35
N PHE A 803 55.70 -2.38 6.96
CA PHE A 803 55.80 -2.82 5.57
C PHE A 803 54.45 -3.26 4.98
N LEU A 804 53.42 -3.53 5.79
CA LEU A 804 52.12 -3.97 5.30
C LEU A 804 51.36 -2.86 4.58
N ALA A 805 50.76 -3.20 3.44
CA ALA A 805 49.81 -2.37 2.68
C ALA A 805 48.36 -2.53 3.16
N VAL A 806 48.10 -3.55 3.98
CA VAL A 806 46.78 -3.93 4.50
C VAL A 806 46.77 -3.89 6.03
N LYS A 807 45.59 -3.69 6.62
CA LYS A 807 45.33 -3.74 8.07
C LYS A 807 44.22 -4.74 8.38
N GLU A 808 44.08 -5.11 9.66
CA GLU A 808 42.96 -5.93 10.13
C GLU A 808 41.62 -5.29 9.73
N GLY A 809 40.71 -6.14 9.26
CA GLY A 809 39.42 -5.73 8.70
C GLY A 809 39.45 -5.37 7.21
N ASP A 810 40.61 -5.22 6.57
CA ASP A 810 40.68 -4.96 5.13
C ASP A 810 40.28 -6.21 4.33
N PHE A 811 39.49 -6.01 3.28
CA PHE A 811 39.23 -7.04 2.27
C PHE A 811 40.38 -7.09 1.26
N VAL A 812 40.91 -8.29 1.00
CA VAL A 812 42.06 -8.49 0.11
C VAL A 812 41.75 -9.60 -0.88
N GLU A 813 41.97 -9.32 -2.17
CA GLU A 813 41.80 -10.31 -3.24
C GLU A 813 43.07 -11.13 -3.47
N LYS A 814 42.91 -12.40 -3.84
CA LYS A 814 44.00 -13.28 -4.25
C LYS A 814 44.84 -12.59 -5.34
N GLY A 815 46.14 -12.50 -5.12
CA GLY A 815 47.09 -11.87 -6.05
C GLY A 815 47.42 -10.41 -5.74
N ILE A 816 46.69 -9.72 -4.84
CA ILE A 816 47.02 -8.36 -4.42
C ILE A 816 48.24 -8.34 -3.49
N HIS A 817 49.08 -7.33 -3.63
CA HIS A 817 50.25 -7.11 -2.77
C HIS A 817 49.84 -6.84 -1.33
N LEU A 818 50.41 -7.60 -0.40
CA LEU A 818 50.19 -7.41 1.04
C LEU A 818 51.10 -6.33 1.64
N VAL A 819 52.05 -5.79 0.88
CA VAL A 819 53.15 -4.93 1.35
C VAL A 819 53.31 -3.65 0.53
N LYS A 820 53.75 -2.56 1.18
CA LYS A 820 53.96 -1.22 0.62
C LYS A 820 55.23 -1.16 -0.24
N PHE A 821 55.15 -0.47 -1.37
CA PHE A 821 56.27 -0.30 -2.32
C PHE A 821 57.26 0.81 -1.88
N SER A 822 58.57 0.60 -2.08
CA SER A 822 59.57 1.69 -2.16
C SER A 822 60.60 1.37 -3.27
N PRO A 823 60.81 2.24 -4.28
CA PRO A 823 61.59 1.91 -5.49
C PRO A 823 63.12 2.07 -5.36
N LEU A 824 63.71 2.21 -4.16
CA LEU A 824 65.04 2.82 -4.02
C LEU A 824 66.25 1.88 -3.86
N THR A 825 66.11 0.55 -3.88
CA THR A 825 67.28 -0.35 -3.86
C THR A 825 67.08 -1.64 -4.67
N SER A 826 68.01 -1.90 -5.59
CA SER A 826 68.00 -2.99 -6.57
C SER A 826 68.16 -4.40 -5.97
N SER A 827 68.53 -4.52 -4.69
CA SER A 827 68.73 -5.80 -3.98
C SER A 827 67.47 -6.38 -3.34
N LEU A 828 66.32 -5.69 -3.41
CA LEU A 828 65.05 -6.13 -2.82
C LEU A 828 64.02 -6.66 -3.85
N ARG A 829 64.45 -6.86 -5.12
CA ARG A 829 63.56 -7.33 -6.20
C ARG A 829 62.93 -8.70 -5.93
N GLU A 830 63.57 -9.58 -5.18
CA GLU A 830 62.99 -10.89 -4.82
C GLU A 830 61.99 -10.82 -3.66
N MET A 831 62.00 -9.74 -2.87
CA MET A 831 61.01 -9.47 -1.80
C MET A 831 59.72 -8.79 -2.33
N SER A 832 59.61 -8.61 -3.65
CA SER A 832 58.61 -7.74 -4.30
C SER A 832 57.30 -8.43 -4.71
N GLU A 833 57.13 -9.73 -4.43
CA GLU A 833 55.97 -10.51 -4.91
C GLU A 833 55.11 -11.11 -3.79
N LEU A 834 55.16 -10.58 -2.56
CA LEU A 834 54.30 -11.10 -1.50
C LEU A 834 52.83 -10.72 -1.77
N ARG A 835 52.13 -11.67 -2.40
CA ARG A 835 50.74 -11.55 -2.84
C ARG A 835 49.83 -12.41 -1.97
N ALA A 836 48.59 -11.96 -1.80
CA ALA A 836 47.57 -12.74 -1.10
C ALA A 836 47.34 -14.10 -1.81
N PRO A 837 47.49 -15.24 -1.13
CA PRO A 837 47.29 -16.57 -1.72
C PRO A 837 45.81 -16.94 -1.88
N VAL A 838 44.93 -16.29 -1.10
CA VAL A 838 43.47 -16.43 -1.11
C VAL A 838 42.80 -15.06 -1.04
N THR A 839 41.56 -14.98 -1.49
CA THR A 839 40.70 -13.81 -1.25
C THR A 839 40.06 -13.95 0.13
N GLY A 840 40.05 -12.89 0.92
CA GLY A 840 39.48 -12.89 2.26
C GLY A 840 39.65 -11.56 2.98
N ILE A 841 39.11 -11.48 4.19
CA ILE A 841 39.33 -10.37 5.10
C ILE A 841 40.60 -10.66 5.90
N VAL A 842 41.42 -9.63 6.14
CA VAL A 842 42.54 -9.71 7.08
C VAL A 842 41.95 -9.86 8.49
N LYS A 843 41.94 -11.09 9.00
CA LYS A 843 41.41 -11.40 10.34
C LYS A 843 42.34 -11.01 11.45
N GLU A 844 43.63 -11.19 11.22
CA GLU A 844 44.65 -10.99 12.23
C GLU A 844 45.97 -10.60 11.58
N VAL A 845 46.64 -9.62 12.19
CA VAL A 845 48.03 -9.25 11.92
C VAL A 845 48.84 -9.51 13.20
N ASN A 846 49.37 -10.72 13.32
CA ASN A 846 50.10 -11.14 14.51
C ASN A 846 51.57 -10.65 14.45
N VAL A 847 51.86 -9.59 15.20
CA VAL A 847 53.19 -8.97 15.26
C VAL A 847 54.20 -9.71 16.14
N ILE A 848 53.75 -10.71 16.91
CA ILE A 848 54.62 -11.57 17.73
C ILE A 848 55.19 -12.69 16.86
N GLU A 849 54.31 -13.40 16.14
CA GLU A 849 54.66 -14.51 15.24
C GLU A 849 55.11 -14.02 13.86
N GLY A 850 54.75 -12.78 13.50
CA GLY A 850 55.11 -12.19 12.21
C GLY A 850 54.26 -12.72 11.07
N THR A 851 52.97 -12.98 11.32
CA THR A 851 52.04 -13.60 10.39
C THR A 851 50.83 -12.70 10.09
N VAL A 852 50.19 -12.93 8.94
CA VAL A 852 48.91 -12.31 8.55
C VAL A 852 47.95 -13.42 8.19
N THR A 853 46.77 -13.44 8.80
CA THR A 853 45.73 -14.45 8.54
C THR A 853 44.63 -13.86 7.66
N LEU A 854 44.39 -14.49 6.51
CA LEU A 854 43.29 -14.17 5.60
C LEU A 854 42.19 -15.22 5.74
N GLN A 855 40.95 -14.78 5.90
CA GLN A 855 39.77 -15.66 5.93
C GLN A 855 38.57 -14.93 5.34
N TYR A 856 37.83 -15.61 4.47
CA TYR A 856 36.53 -15.13 4.02
C TYR A 856 35.45 -15.67 4.96
N ASP A 857 34.68 -14.79 5.61
CA ASP A 857 33.56 -15.21 6.43
C ASP A 857 32.28 -15.18 5.60
N PHE A 858 31.58 -16.30 5.55
CA PHE A 858 30.19 -16.32 5.10
C PHE A 858 29.29 -16.29 6.34
N GLU A 859 28.34 -15.37 6.38
CA GLU A 859 27.18 -15.52 7.26
C GLU A 859 26.30 -16.62 6.67
N THR A 860 26.35 -17.81 7.28
CA THR A 860 25.50 -18.93 6.89
C THR A 860 24.12 -18.71 7.46
N PHE A 861 23.11 -18.58 6.59
CA PHE A 861 21.73 -18.57 7.05
C PHE A 861 21.31 -20.02 7.34
N ARG A 862 20.97 -20.30 8.60
CA ARG A 862 20.45 -21.60 9.02
C ARG A 862 18.97 -21.47 9.37
N LEU A 863 18.16 -22.30 8.73
CA LEU A 863 16.72 -22.35 8.98
C LEU A 863 16.42 -23.43 10.02
N PRO A 864 16.00 -23.09 11.24
CA PRO A 864 15.60 -24.07 12.24
C PRO A 864 14.24 -24.70 11.90
N ALA A 865 13.98 -25.88 12.44
CA ALA A 865 12.69 -26.55 12.37
C ALA A 865 11.58 -25.76 13.07
N PHE A 866 11.93 -24.98 14.09
CA PHE A 866 11.06 -24.17 14.94
C PHE A 866 10.07 -24.98 15.81
N VAL A 867 9.62 -26.14 15.35
CA VAL A 867 8.71 -27.04 16.08
C VAL A 867 9.32 -28.43 16.25
N LYS A 868 8.89 -29.14 17.30
CA LYS A 868 9.10 -30.58 17.43
C LYS A 868 8.12 -31.31 16.52
N GLY A 869 8.58 -32.20 15.65
CA GLY A 869 7.69 -32.89 14.71
C GLY A 869 8.39 -33.94 13.86
N THR A 870 7.67 -34.42 12.85
CA THR A 870 8.18 -35.36 11.85
C THR A 870 8.13 -34.70 10.47
N VAL A 871 9.20 -34.80 9.70
CA VAL A 871 9.27 -34.28 8.33
C VAL A 871 8.35 -35.11 7.45
N LYS A 872 7.32 -34.48 6.89
CA LYS A 872 6.31 -35.12 6.05
C LYS A 872 6.69 -35.12 4.58
N GLU A 873 7.28 -34.03 4.11
CA GLU A 873 7.64 -33.82 2.71
C GLU A 873 8.90 -32.95 2.64
N VAL A 874 9.79 -33.25 1.68
CA VAL A 874 10.97 -32.43 1.39
C VAL A 874 10.97 -32.01 -0.08
N ILE A 875 11.08 -30.71 -0.32
CA ILE A 875 11.35 -30.15 -1.65
C ILE A 875 12.85 -29.86 -1.72
N PRO A 876 13.64 -30.66 -2.48
CA PRO A 876 15.09 -30.55 -2.50
C PRO A 876 15.59 -29.14 -2.78
N GLY A 877 16.39 -28.63 -1.84
CA GLY A 877 17.04 -27.33 -1.91
C GLY A 877 16.17 -26.12 -1.58
N TYR A 878 14.90 -26.31 -1.20
CA TYR A 878 14.00 -25.19 -0.91
C TYR A 878 13.25 -25.33 0.41
N GLU A 879 12.65 -26.49 0.69
CA GLU A 879 11.61 -26.57 1.70
C GLU A 879 11.56 -27.93 2.40
N ALA A 880 11.17 -27.92 3.67
CA ALA A 880 10.65 -29.10 4.34
C ALA A 880 9.31 -28.77 5.03
N LEU A 881 8.36 -29.70 4.92
CA LEU A 881 7.08 -29.64 5.60
C LEU A 881 7.13 -30.51 6.85
N ILE A 882 6.89 -29.92 8.02
CA ILE A 882 6.98 -30.61 9.32
C ILE A 882 5.57 -30.81 9.87
N GLU A 883 5.19 -32.05 10.09
CA GLU A 883 3.97 -32.39 10.81
C GLU A 883 4.24 -32.40 12.32
N THR A 884 3.48 -31.60 13.06
CA THR A 884 3.57 -31.51 14.53
C THR A 884 2.19 -31.68 15.15
N SER A 885 2.14 -32.12 16.40
CA SER A 885 0.91 -32.27 17.16
C SER A 885 1.05 -31.65 18.54
N GLY A 886 0.06 -30.85 18.94
CA GLY A 886 0.12 -30.11 20.19
C GLY A 886 -1.13 -29.32 20.48
N ASP A 887 -1.09 -28.65 21.62
CA ASP A 887 -2.11 -27.67 22.02
C ASP A 887 -1.65 -26.28 21.53
N VAL A 888 -2.56 -25.50 20.96
CA VAL A 888 -2.26 -24.18 20.38
C VAL A 888 -3.01 -23.10 21.14
N LEU A 889 -2.30 -22.08 21.63
CA LEU A 889 -2.90 -20.84 22.15
C LEU A 889 -2.68 -19.72 21.13
N ASN A 890 -3.76 -19.23 20.54
CA ASN A 890 -3.74 -18.14 19.58
C ASN A 890 -3.76 -16.79 20.31
N GLY A 891 -2.79 -15.93 19.98
CA GLY A 891 -2.74 -14.54 20.44
C GLY A 891 -3.49 -13.60 19.50
N ARG A 892 -3.71 -12.37 19.98
CA ARG A 892 -4.31 -11.28 19.18
C ARG A 892 -3.26 -10.48 18.45
N ILE A 893 -2.14 -10.21 19.12
CA ILE A 893 -0.96 -9.57 18.56
C ILE A 893 0.29 -10.08 19.27
N GLY A 894 1.39 -10.19 18.52
CA GLY A 894 2.70 -10.57 19.02
C GLY A 894 3.78 -9.70 18.44
N PHE A 895 5.00 -9.80 18.97
CA PHE A 895 6.16 -9.04 18.55
C PHE A 895 7.39 -9.94 18.62
N GLY A 896 8.38 -9.67 17.77
CA GLY A 896 9.61 -10.45 17.68
C GLY A 896 9.46 -11.75 16.88
N HIS A 897 10.60 -12.29 16.50
CA HIS A 897 10.72 -13.49 15.66
C HIS A 897 10.27 -14.77 16.38
N GLU A 898 10.35 -15.89 15.67
CA GLU A 898 10.10 -17.23 16.22
C GLU A 898 11.13 -17.63 17.28
N HIS A 899 10.66 -18.10 18.44
CA HIS A 899 11.50 -18.66 19.50
C HIS A 899 10.91 -19.98 20.02
N TRP A 900 11.68 -20.71 20.81
CA TRP A 900 11.24 -21.95 21.46
C TRP A 900 11.90 -22.10 22.84
N GLY A 901 11.25 -22.86 23.71
CA GLY A 901 11.72 -23.06 25.08
C GLY A 901 10.75 -23.89 25.91
N LEU A 902 11.09 -24.13 27.17
CA LEU A 902 10.15 -24.69 28.13
C LEU A 902 9.17 -23.61 28.60
N LEU A 903 7.88 -23.93 28.64
CA LEU A 903 6.87 -23.04 29.21
C LEU A 903 7.05 -22.96 30.73
N SER A 904 7.09 -21.76 31.29
CA SER A 904 7.16 -21.54 32.74
C SER A 904 6.37 -20.30 33.17
N SER A 905 6.15 -20.15 34.47
CA SER A 905 5.53 -18.94 35.01
C SER A 905 6.56 -17.82 35.15
N TRP A 906 6.08 -16.57 35.18
CA TRP A 906 6.93 -15.39 35.41
C TRP A 906 7.76 -15.46 36.70
N GLU A 907 7.26 -16.13 37.72
CA GLU A 907 7.90 -16.29 39.04
C GLU A 907 9.10 -17.25 39.03
N ASP A 908 9.38 -17.92 37.91
CA ASP A 908 10.56 -18.78 37.77
C ASP A 908 11.85 -17.97 37.97
N PRO A 909 12.75 -18.38 38.88
CA PRO A 909 13.99 -17.67 39.14
C PRO A 909 15.00 -17.75 37.99
N ASP A 910 14.88 -18.74 37.10
CA ASP A 910 15.74 -18.90 35.93
C ASP A 910 14.91 -18.72 34.65
N LYS A 911 15.01 -17.56 34.01
CA LYS A 911 14.24 -17.22 32.80
C LYS A 911 14.92 -17.64 31.50
N LYS A 912 16.21 -18.02 31.55
CA LYS A 912 17.04 -18.19 30.37
C LYS A 912 16.49 -19.28 29.44
N GLY A 913 16.20 -18.92 28.19
CA GLY A 913 15.68 -19.83 27.17
C GLY A 913 14.27 -20.37 27.45
N LYS A 914 13.53 -19.80 28.41
CA LYS A 914 12.16 -20.21 28.74
C LYS A 914 11.14 -19.28 28.10
N ILE A 915 9.96 -19.82 27.81
CA ILE A 915 8.79 -19.03 27.45
C ILE A 915 8.00 -18.81 28.73
N LEU A 916 7.86 -17.56 29.15
CA LEU A 916 7.23 -17.18 30.41
C LEU A 916 5.78 -16.78 30.16
N PHE A 917 4.89 -17.04 31.11
CA PHE A 917 3.58 -16.39 31.14
C PHE A 917 3.40 -15.51 32.38
N PHE A 918 2.79 -14.34 32.17
CA PHE A 918 2.53 -13.34 33.20
C PHE A 918 1.06 -12.94 33.23
N ASN A 919 0.39 -13.11 34.37
CA ASN A 919 -1.03 -12.80 34.53
C ASN A 919 -1.26 -11.33 34.91
N GLY A 920 -0.96 -10.42 33.98
CA GLY A 920 -1.16 -8.98 34.16
C GLY A 920 -0.74 -8.19 32.92
N ALA A 921 -0.95 -6.88 32.97
CA ALA A 921 -0.47 -5.99 31.92
C ALA A 921 1.06 -5.88 31.98
N VAL A 922 1.73 -6.17 30.87
CA VAL A 922 3.18 -6.13 30.78
C VAL A 922 3.69 -4.69 30.87
N THR A 923 4.77 -4.47 31.62
CA THR A 923 5.48 -3.18 31.70
C THR A 923 6.77 -3.18 30.91
N LYS A 924 7.31 -1.98 30.64
CA LYS A 924 8.62 -1.79 30.01
C LYS A 924 9.73 -2.54 30.76
N GLU A 925 9.71 -2.50 32.10
CA GLU A 925 10.72 -3.13 32.94
C GLU A 925 10.70 -4.66 32.78
N GLN A 926 9.52 -5.26 32.58
CA GLN A 926 9.39 -6.69 32.32
C GLN A 926 9.96 -7.07 30.95
N LEU A 927 9.76 -6.24 29.91
CA LEU A 927 10.37 -6.44 28.60
C LEU A 927 11.90 -6.35 28.66
N ILE A 928 12.43 -5.33 29.36
CA ILE A 928 13.86 -5.18 29.61
C ILE A 928 14.42 -6.41 30.32
N ARG A 929 13.71 -6.90 31.33
CA ARG A 929 14.12 -8.09 32.08
C ARG A 929 14.13 -9.35 31.21
N CYS A 930 13.16 -9.53 30.32
CA CYS A 930 13.16 -10.65 29.37
C CYS A 930 14.39 -10.62 28.47
N ARG A 931 14.74 -9.44 27.94
CA ARG A 931 15.95 -9.23 27.14
C ARG A 931 17.21 -9.55 27.93
N ASP A 932 17.38 -8.93 29.09
CA ASP A 932 18.62 -8.99 29.87
C ASP A 932 18.85 -10.39 30.48
N GLU A 933 17.78 -11.12 30.81
CA GLU A 933 17.85 -12.51 31.31
C GLU A 933 17.80 -13.57 30.18
N ASN A 934 17.76 -13.16 28.90
CA ASN A 934 17.68 -14.04 27.72
C ASN A 934 16.49 -15.03 27.78
N ALA A 935 15.30 -14.54 28.12
CA ALA A 935 14.07 -15.31 27.98
C ALA A 935 13.81 -15.63 26.48
N ALA A 936 13.21 -16.78 26.18
CA ALA A 936 12.81 -17.11 24.81
C ALA A 936 11.51 -16.41 24.41
N GLY A 937 10.61 -16.16 25.37
CA GLY A 937 9.38 -15.42 25.09
C GLY A 937 8.58 -15.05 26.33
N LEU A 938 7.58 -14.20 26.14
CA LEU A 938 6.63 -13.73 27.16
C LEU A 938 5.21 -13.78 26.60
N VAL A 939 4.33 -14.50 27.30
CA VAL A 939 2.90 -14.59 27.02
C VAL A 939 2.14 -13.82 28.10
N ALA A 940 1.31 -12.88 27.68
CA ALA A 940 0.55 -12.03 28.60
C ALA A 940 -0.83 -11.69 28.05
N PRO A 941 -1.79 -11.26 28.90
CA PRO A 941 -3.08 -10.80 28.43
C PRO A 941 -3.00 -9.47 27.67
N SER A 942 -2.24 -8.51 28.20
CA SER A 942 -2.20 -7.17 27.64
C SER A 942 -0.91 -6.40 27.97
N MET A 943 -0.77 -5.22 27.38
CA MET A 943 0.33 -4.28 27.61
C MET A 943 -0.10 -2.86 27.23
N SER A 944 0.42 -1.82 27.86
CA SER A 944 0.27 -0.46 27.32
C SER A 944 1.16 -0.27 26.09
N LEU A 945 0.62 0.25 24.98
CA LEU A 945 1.42 0.60 23.81
C LEU A 945 2.47 1.67 24.10
N THR A 946 2.28 2.48 25.15
CA THR A 946 3.31 3.41 25.62
C THR A 946 4.56 2.66 26.09
N HIS A 947 4.39 1.55 26.82
CA HIS A 947 5.53 0.72 27.24
C HIS A 947 6.23 0.05 26.06
N TRP A 948 5.49 -0.34 25.03
CA TRP A 948 6.07 -0.83 23.79
C TRP A 948 6.92 0.22 23.10
N ARG A 949 6.35 1.41 22.83
CA ARG A 949 7.07 2.55 22.25
C ARG A 949 8.33 2.89 23.04
N ASP A 950 8.24 2.92 24.36
CA ASP A 950 9.38 3.26 25.22
C ASP A 950 10.45 2.18 25.31
N PHE A 951 10.11 0.93 25.00
CA PHE A 951 11.04 -0.19 24.96
C PHE A 951 11.71 -0.32 23.58
N TYR A 952 10.91 -0.33 22.51
CA TYR A 952 11.37 -0.59 21.15
C TYR A 952 11.82 0.67 20.41
N GLY A 953 11.23 1.83 20.73
CA GLY A 953 11.56 3.12 20.12
C GLY A 953 10.66 3.55 18.97
N GLU A 954 9.71 2.71 18.54
CA GLU A 954 8.79 3.03 17.44
C GLU A 954 7.31 2.90 17.82
N GLU A 955 6.47 3.74 17.20
CA GLU A 955 5.02 3.64 17.26
C GLU A 955 4.49 2.51 16.36
N LEU A 956 3.51 1.76 16.88
CA LEU A 956 2.76 0.76 16.13
C LEU A 956 1.73 1.44 15.23
N GLY A 957 2.09 1.64 13.95
CA GLY A 957 1.20 2.26 12.97
C GLY A 957 0.13 1.30 12.43
N ILE A 958 0.54 0.09 12.05
CA ILE A 958 -0.34 -0.96 11.54
C ILE A 958 0.02 -2.24 12.29
N ALA A 959 -0.95 -3.11 12.59
CA ALA A 959 -0.67 -4.39 13.24
C ALA A 959 -0.14 -5.44 12.23
N ILE A 960 1.04 -5.14 11.68
CA ILE A 960 1.93 -6.06 10.98
C ILE A 960 3.21 -6.10 11.81
N THR A 961 3.43 -7.21 12.51
CA THR A 961 4.48 -7.36 13.55
C THR A 961 5.11 -8.75 13.49
N GLY A 962 6.16 -8.98 14.29
CA GLY A 962 6.94 -10.23 14.35
C GLY A 962 8.29 -10.17 13.64
N ASP A 963 8.62 -8.99 13.10
CA ASP A 963 9.90 -8.72 12.45
C ASP A 963 10.78 -7.76 13.27
N GLU A 964 10.36 -7.45 14.50
CA GLU A 964 11.11 -6.60 15.41
C GLU A 964 12.38 -7.31 15.91
N ASP A 965 13.51 -6.61 15.86
CA ASP A 965 14.81 -7.10 16.35
C ASP A 965 14.87 -7.09 17.88
N ILE A 966 14.21 -8.08 18.49
CA ILE A 966 14.21 -8.31 19.93
C ILE A 966 14.57 -9.79 20.20
N PRO A 967 15.33 -10.11 21.26
CA PRO A 967 15.88 -11.46 21.47
C PRO A 967 14.87 -12.43 22.12
N PHE A 968 13.59 -12.09 22.12
CA PHE A 968 12.50 -12.89 22.67
C PHE A 968 11.21 -12.58 21.92
N THR A 969 10.24 -13.49 21.98
CA THR A 969 8.89 -13.25 21.41
C THR A 969 7.91 -12.75 22.46
N LEU A 970 7.18 -11.67 22.20
CA LEU A 970 6.03 -11.25 23.01
C LEU A 970 4.73 -11.72 22.35
N LEU A 971 3.79 -12.29 23.12
CA LEU A 971 2.47 -12.66 22.65
C LEU A 971 1.40 -12.13 23.61
N LEU A 972 0.47 -11.33 23.09
CA LEU A 972 -0.66 -10.77 23.82
C LEU A 972 -1.96 -11.47 23.43
N THR A 973 -2.70 -12.00 24.41
CA THR A 973 -3.95 -12.74 24.14
C THR A 973 -5.19 -11.84 24.05
N LYS A 974 -5.14 -10.61 24.58
CA LYS A 974 -6.26 -9.65 24.52
C LYS A 974 -5.91 -8.41 23.72
N GLY A 975 -4.83 -7.69 24.04
CA GLY A 975 -4.52 -6.43 23.35
C GLY A 975 -3.84 -5.40 24.25
N PHE A 976 -4.30 -4.16 24.18
CA PHE A 976 -3.61 -3.03 24.81
C PHE A 976 -4.36 -2.41 25.99
N GLY A 977 -3.62 -1.87 26.95
CA GLY A 977 -4.13 -1.36 28.22
C GLY A 977 -4.09 -2.40 29.35
N GLU A 978 -4.89 -2.19 30.38
CA GLU A 978 -4.93 -3.08 31.55
C GLU A 978 -5.73 -4.36 31.29
N GLY A 979 -5.25 -5.49 31.81
CA GLY A 979 -5.90 -6.78 31.61
C GLY A 979 -5.25 -7.93 32.38
N ALA A 980 -6.06 -8.93 32.68
CA ALA A 980 -5.65 -10.24 33.22
C ALA A 980 -6.08 -11.35 32.24
N PHE A 981 -5.49 -12.54 32.37
CA PHE A 981 -5.94 -13.70 31.60
C PHE A 981 -7.37 -14.07 31.95
N GLU A 982 -8.08 -14.63 30.97
CA GLU A 982 -9.29 -15.38 31.27
C GLU A 982 -8.93 -16.65 32.03
N GLN A 983 -9.79 -17.05 32.97
CA GLN A 983 -9.57 -18.20 33.84
C GLN A 983 -9.16 -19.46 33.06
N LYS A 984 -9.84 -19.76 31.94
CA LYS A 984 -9.53 -20.91 31.08
C LYS A 984 -8.15 -20.83 30.43
N THR A 985 -7.69 -19.63 30.06
CA THR A 985 -6.36 -19.42 29.46
C THR A 985 -5.27 -19.57 30.50
N LEU A 986 -5.50 -19.10 31.72
CA LEU A 986 -4.57 -19.28 32.83
C LEU A 986 -4.43 -20.78 33.18
N GLU A 987 -5.56 -21.47 33.34
CA GLU A 987 -5.58 -22.93 33.60
C GLU A 987 -4.88 -23.73 32.47
N PHE A 988 -5.07 -23.30 31.22
CA PHE A 988 -4.35 -23.85 30.08
C PHE A 988 -2.84 -23.74 30.27
N LEU A 989 -2.32 -22.54 30.52
CA LEU A 989 -0.88 -22.28 30.67
C LEU A 989 -0.29 -23.02 31.87
N GLU A 990 -0.95 -22.96 33.02
CA GLU A 990 -0.52 -23.61 34.27
C GLU A 990 -0.42 -25.14 34.11
N SER A 991 -1.38 -25.76 33.43
CA SER A 991 -1.40 -27.20 33.21
C SER A 991 -0.33 -27.70 32.21
N ARG A 992 0.43 -26.80 31.60
CA ARG A 992 1.44 -27.07 30.56
C ARG A 992 2.85 -26.61 30.92
N ILE A 993 3.07 -26.15 32.15
CA ILE A 993 4.41 -25.82 32.68
C ILE A 993 5.38 -26.98 32.43
N SER A 994 6.63 -26.64 32.12
CA SER A 994 7.73 -27.55 31.80
C SER A 994 7.57 -28.36 30.50
N ARG A 995 6.59 -28.02 29.65
CA ARG A 995 6.49 -28.61 28.31
C ARG A 995 7.24 -27.78 27.28
N LEU A 996 7.86 -28.47 26.33
CA LEU A 996 8.51 -27.85 25.19
C LEU A 996 7.48 -27.13 24.33
N SER A 997 7.72 -25.85 24.10
CA SER A 997 6.82 -24.96 23.39
C SER A 997 7.55 -24.12 22.36
N SER A 998 6.85 -23.78 21.29
CA SER A 998 7.30 -22.88 20.23
C SER A 998 6.38 -21.67 20.21
N ILE A 999 6.93 -20.47 20.07
CA ILE A 999 6.18 -19.21 20.09
C ILE A 999 6.52 -18.39 18.84
N SER A 1000 5.50 -17.86 18.18
CA SER A 1000 5.64 -16.96 17.03
C SER A 1000 4.91 -15.65 17.32
N GLY A 1001 5.64 -14.54 17.16
CA GLY A 1001 5.12 -13.18 17.34
C GLY A 1001 4.48 -12.61 16.07
N ARG A 1002 4.60 -13.31 14.93
CA ARG A 1002 4.14 -12.81 13.63
C ARG A 1002 2.65 -12.54 13.64
N THR A 1003 2.28 -11.29 13.38
CA THR A 1003 0.88 -10.87 13.31
C THR A 1003 0.64 -10.10 12.03
N GLN A 1004 -0.45 -10.43 11.34
CA GLN A 1004 -0.96 -9.67 10.21
C GLN A 1004 -2.48 -9.68 10.28
N ILE A 1005 -3.09 -8.51 10.51
CA ILE A 1005 -4.54 -8.41 10.76
C ILE A 1005 -5.40 -8.20 9.51
N ARG A 1006 -4.80 -8.01 8.33
CA ARG A 1006 -5.48 -7.71 7.07
C ARG A 1006 -4.81 -8.49 5.93
N ALA A 1007 -5.63 -9.07 5.03
CA ALA A 1007 -5.22 -9.72 3.78
C ALA A 1007 -4.07 -10.74 3.95
N GLY A 1008 -4.40 -12.04 4.02
CA GLY A 1008 -3.43 -13.05 4.45
C GLY A 1008 -3.23 -12.99 5.97
N VAL A 1009 -4.32 -13.12 6.72
CA VAL A 1009 -4.33 -12.94 8.18
C VAL A 1009 -3.42 -13.98 8.84
N ILE A 1010 -2.42 -13.50 9.58
CA ILE A 1010 -1.52 -14.34 10.39
C ILE A 1010 -1.78 -13.99 11.85
N ARG A 1011 -2.03 -15.01 12.66
CA ARG A 1011 -2.16 -14.86 14.11
C ARG A 1011 -0.90 -15.36 14.81
N PRO A 1012 -0.40 -14.61 15.81
CA PRO A 1012 0.68 -15.09 16.66
C PRO A 1012 0.15 -16.28 17.47
N PHE A 1013 1.02 -17.22 17.80
CA PHE A 1013 0.61 -18.40 18.53
C PHE A 1013 1.70 -18.93 19.45
N LEU A 1014 1.26 -19.65 20.47
CA LEU A 1014 2.07 -20.55 21.29
C LEU A 1014 1.63 -21.98 20.98
N LEU A 1015 2.55 -22.81 20.48
CA LEU A 1015 2.35 -24.24 20.28
C LEU A 1015 3.04 -24.99 21.43
N VAL A 1016 2.26 -25.69 22.24
CA VAL A 1016 2.76 -26.59 23.28
C VAL A 1016 2.82 -28.00 22.68
N SER A 1017 4.03 -28.51 22.46
CA SER A 1017 4.23 -29.83 21.84
C SER A 1017 3.76 -30.95 22.77
N ARG A 1018 3.23 -32.04 22.17
CA ARG A 1018 2.95 -33.29 22.90
C ARG A 1018 4.21 -34.04 23.34
#